data_AF-A0A960XJN3-F1
#
_entry.id   AF-A0A960XJN3-F1
#
_cell.length_a   1.000
_cell.length_b   1.000
_cell.length_c   1.000
_cell.angle_alpha   90.00
_cell.angle_beta   90.00
_cell.angle_gamma   90.00
#
_symmetry.space_group_name_H-M   'P 1'
#
loop_
_entity.id
_entity.type
_entity.pdbx_description
1 polymer ?
#
loop_
_entity_poly.entity_id
_entity_poly.type
_entity_poly.pdbx_seq_one_letter_code
_entity_poly.pdbx_strand_id
1 'polypeptide(L)'
;MHAFPPFRLPVPISGLFVMLAACRFAGSGPAEAQPPVLGILPPTGAEARVRLNSSDHPGSVVVLETSPNLREWSTLGTFHEAVLAYPDRAADGASPRFYRIQVRPRGAEDDWKNQVIFPEESFRSPSPGEAVRWVKFAILVDEPWRVFFQDSARFPFHYDFATQRLTPFEGMDRAAFDAVSLHRENQQVVLGALLYPPRPTFVEYGVQFIGLDPYTPNEIARWFELVKSTVHAPNGAGAVYLPTFEQSEVARTQATAFAERGITVASVDRWVAGNHVYAEGWAMGPLKFFPAAGINAAFAEGRLTPADILLTDGIPAETPLVAGIISLTPSTPNSHTAILAKSFGVPFVHLPDAMEQARTQALVGHRVILRATVQLDEGRVRVIDVEASLTPELEAGLLALKIPVAIDYAPKEPFGAIGVPADTLTPDDIRFFGGKAANFGLLRRALPVNSPSPAVALSFDLWDAFLDQALPGTDRSLRHEIALRLAPFTAFPPDIAALKTVLAGIRDLITDTAGFTTGQEQALIELLGVFDPGRKIRFRSSTNVEDSESFTGAGLYDSYSGCLLDDLDGDDTGPSACDPTQRNERGVFRAIRRVYASFYNDNAFLERLRHQVNEAEVGMGVLVHHSFPDDEELANGVATLDCRYANPARPFLSGDMVTQLGAESVTNPDGSATPEVVNYFRSGSIAGVELRAYSSRVPLGGLVMDWQGDYLGFGELFKQVADGFAALRPEKARFHLDLEFKKDVNLGRVVKQVRELPDPAGTNQTVPFLIDDPAEWVVAQREAGDVFANHRLKSVWALHAANVRLTPPNIARGLYVEGSVDYLDLVAGVVRSLTGSLESWPGASNSVEGTTTSWTTGAGPELRRWSLTTSVVTNVSGTTPPIFTQNDFGLLLNVDYAVPRPTVSQLGEFTTTTQEVAFLEPRRVPGPNDILVRRAAGRSGGVQVEIDFYWPNEPPAAAGYTAPLVRFSGTRITGLTTEPVVLTGYYSQTYRPGHHNFTEEFILEPRLEPGLSPTSRAELEAANIRFLYLQLGFIEPRILAVGADGKFRSL
;
A
#
# COMPACT_ATOMS: atom_id res chain seq x y z
N MET A 1 -18.22 -16.70 -31.27
CA MET A 1 -18.83 -16.34 -32.57
C MET A 1 -20.25 -15.85 -32.32
N HIS A 2 -20.52 -14.56 -32.48
CA HIS A 2 -21.78 -13.98 -32.94
C HIS A 2 -21.53 -12.47 -33.10
N ALA A 3 -21.48 -12.02 -34.34
CA ALA A 3 -21.17 -10.65 -34.73
C ALA A 3 -22.48 -9.86 -34.91
N PHE A 4 -22.55 -8.66 -34.34
CA PHE A 4 -23.60 -7.67 -34.61
C PHE A 4 -23.13 -6.68 -35.70
N PRO A 5 -24.02 -6.20 -36.60
CA PRO A 5 -23.66 -5.34 -37.72
C PRO A 5 -23.58 -3.85 -37.33
N PRO A 6 -22.92 -2.98 -38.14
CA PRO A 6 -22.71 -1.58 -37.82
C PRO A 6 -23.89 -0.71 -38.27
N PHE A 7 -24.43 0.12 -37.38
CA PHE A 7 -25.34 1.21 -37.73
C PHE A 7 -24.55 2.52 -37.91
N ARG A 8 -24.69 3.15 -39.08
CA ARG A 8 -24.20 4.50 -39.39
C ARG A 8 -25.24 5.54 -38.95
N LEU A 9 -24.81 6.54 -38.18
CA LEU A 9 -25.56 7.78 -37.92
C LEU A 9 -25.23 8.85 -38.97
N PRO A 10 -26.18 9.70 -39.40
CA PRO A 10 -25.91 10.98 -40.02
C PRO A 10 -25.84 12.13 -39.00
N VAL A 11 -25.06 13.15 -39.36
CA VAL A 11 -24.62 14.35 -38.62
C VAL A 11 -25.69 15.48 -38.71
N PRO A 12 -25.46 16.72 -38.20
CA PRO A 12 -25.71 17.26 -36.85
C PRO A 12 -26.86 18.30 -36.81
N ILE A 13 -27.51 18.50 -35.65
CA ILE A 13 -28.16 19.79 -35.33
C ILE A 13 -27.87 20.16 -33.88
N SER A 14 -27.19 21.28 -33.73
CA SER A 14 -26.77 21.95 -32.51
C SER A 14 -27.96 22.53 -31.74
N GLY A 15 -27.98 22.37 -30.41
CA GLY A 15 -29.05 22.89 -29.55
C GLY A 15 -28.66 22.93 -28.06
N LEU A 16 -27.72 23.82 -27.74
CA LEU A 16 -27.54 24.60 -26.51
C LEU A 16 -27.99 23.97 -25.16
N PHE A 17 -27.03 23.39 -24.42
CA PHE A 17 -27.06 23.35 -22.95
C PHE A 17 -26.26 24.54 -22.42
N VAL A 18 -26.88 25.28 -21.50
CA VAL A 18 -26.34 26.46 -20.82
C VAL A 18 -25.24 26.02 -19.86
N MET A 19 -23.98 26.19 -20.26
CA MET A 19 -22.88 26.37 -19.32
C MET A 19 -22.70 27.87 -19.09
N LEU A 20 -22.68 28.29 -17.83
CA LEU A 20 -22.15 29.57 -17.40
C LEU A 20 -20.65 29.62 -17.71
N ALA A 21 -20.31 29.97 -18.95
CA ALA A 21 -19.01 30.49 -19.30
C ALA A 21 -19.03 32.00 -19.01
N ALA A 22 -18.34 32.43 -17.96
CA ALA A 22 -17.96 33.82 -17.82
C ALA A 22 -16.83 34.13 -18.82
N CYS A 23 -17.15 34.14 -20.11
CA CYS A 23 -16.32 34.78 -21.13
C CYS A 23 -16.49 36.29 -21.01
N ARG A 24 -15.57 36.96 -20.33
CA ARG A 24 -15.31 38.39 -20.58
C ARG A 24 -14.44 38.49 -21.84
N PHE A 25 -15.07 38.63 -23.00
CA PHE A 25 -14.49 39.40 -24.09
C PHE A 25 -15.50 40.46 -24.51
N ALA A 26 -15.37 41.62 -23.87
CA ALA A 26 -15.74 42.88 -24.48
C ALA A 26 -14.46 43.71 -24.51
N GLY A 27 -14.01 44.06 -25.71
CA GLY A 27 -13.02 45.10 -25.91
C GLY A 27 -13.50 46.36 -25.20
N SER A 28 -12.79 46.72 -24.15
CA SER A 28 -12.71 48.08 -23.63
C SER A 28 -11.24 48.46 -23.75
N GLY A 29 -10.95 49.72 -24.05
CA GLY A 29 -9.58 50.25 -24.00
C GLY A 29 -8.94 49.99 -22.63
N PRO A 30 -7.66 50.37 -22.42
CA PRO A 30 -6.98 50.11 -21.15
C PRO A 30 -7.90 50.54 -20.01
N ALA A 31 -8.45 49.55 -19.29
CA ALA A 31 -9.20 49.79 -18.08
C ALA A 31 -8.22 50.50 -17.17
N GLU A 32 -8.51 51.76 -16.86
CA GLU A 32 -7.78 52.56 -15.89
C GLU A 32 -7.60 51.66 -14.66
N ALA A 33 -6.37 51.21 -14.41
CA ALA A 33 -6.10 50.30 -13.31
C ALA A 33 -6.59 51.01 -12.04
N GLN A 34 -7.62 50.45 -11.39
CA GLN A 34 -8.11 51.03 -10.14
C GLN A 34 -6.90 51.17 -9.20
N PRO A 35 -6.71 52.35 -8.58
CA PRO A 35 -5.59 52.55 -7.70
C PRO A 35 -5.69 51.52 -6.57
N PRO A 36 -4.57 50.86 -6.22
CA PRO A 36 -4.60 49.81 -5.21
C PRO A 36 -5.01 50.41 -3.87
N VAL A 37 -6.03 49.81 -3.23
CA VAL A 37 -6.57 50.27 -1.95
C VAL A 37 -6.10 49.32 -0.86
N LEU A 38 -5.54 49.88 0.23
CA LEU A 38 -5.16 49.14 1.42
C LEU A 38 -6.15 49.43 2.56
N GLY A 39 -6.76 48.39 3.09
CA GLY A 39 -7.63 48.42 4.26
C GLY A 39 -6.92 47.91 5.50
N ILE A 40 -7.12 48.61 6.62
CA ILE A 40 -6.67 48.16 7.94
C ILE A 40 -7.87 47.51 8.65
N LEU A 41 -7.73 46.25 9.02
CA LEU A 41 -8.74 45.50 9.75
C LEU A 41 -8.48 45.59 11.26
N PRO A 42 -9.54 45.58 12.09
CA PRO A 42 -9.37 45.53 13.52
C PRO A 42 -8.64 44.24 13.95
N PRO A 43 -7.80 44.32 15.00
CA PRO A 43 -7.18 43.15 15.59
C PRO A 43 -8.25 42.17 16.11
N THR A 44 -8.04 40.87 15.90
CA THR A 44 -8.90 39.80 16.44
C THR A 44 -8.05 38.72 17.09
N GLY A 45 -8.55 38.12 18.17
CA GLY A 45 -7.85 37.07 18.90
C GLY A 45 -6.86 37.60 19.96
N ALA A 46 -6.15 36.69 20.61
CA ALA A 46 -5.34 36.96 21.80
C ALA A 46 -4.06 37.81 21.54
N GLU A 47 -3.53 37.83 20.31
CA GLU A 47 -2.27 38.54 19.99
C GLU A 47 -2.43 40.00 19.53
N ALA A 48 -3.68 40.46 19.34
CA ALA A 48 -4.04 41.84 18.99
C ALA A 48 -3.16 42.51 17.91
N ARG A 49 -2.85 41.81 16.80
CA ARG A 49 -2.04 42.35 15.70
C ARG A 49 -2.89 43.10 14.66
N VAL A 50 -2.30 44.15 14.09
CA VAL A 50 -2.89 44.86 12.93
C VAL A 50 -2.97 43.88 11.75
N ARG A 51 -4.11 43.84 11.07
CA ARG A 51 -4.32 43.00 9.88
C ARG A 51 -4.64 43.87 8.68
N LEU A 52 -4.18 43.45 7.50
CA LEU A 52 -4.20 44.25 6.29
C LEU A 52 -4.91 43.50 5.17
N ASN A 53 -5.74 44.22 4.41
CA ASN A 53 -6.44 43.76 3.22
C ASN A 53 -6.10 44.66 2.04
N SER A 54 -6.01 44.14 0.82
CA SER A 54 -5.97 44.97 -0.38
C SER A 54 -7.18 44.77 -1.28
N SER A 55 -7.39 45.68 -2.23
CA SER A 55 -8.17 45.40 -3.43
C SER A 55 -7.57 44.22 -4.22
N ASP A 56 -8.40 43.56 -5.02
CA ASP A 56 -8.02 42.44 -5.89
C ASP A 56 -7.46 42.93 -7.23
N HIS A 57 -6.32 42.37 -7.63
CA HIS A 57 -5.58 42.67 -8.86
C HIS A 57 -5.17 41.37 -9.58
N PRO A 58 -6.09 40.74 -10.34
CA PRO A 58 -5.85 39.46 -11.01
C PRO A 58 -4.57 39.47 -11.87
N GLY A 59 -3.81 38.37 -11.84
CA GLY A 59 -2.56 38.23 -12.61
C GLY A 59 -1.41 39.15 -12.16
N SER A 60 -1.52 39.77 -10.98
CA SER A 60 -0.52 40.69 -10.45
C SER A 60 0.18 40.15 -9.19
N VAL A 61 1.31 40.76 -8.86
CA VAL A 61 2.00 40.67 -7.57
C VAL A 61 1.71 41.94 -6.79
N VAL A 62 1.32 41.77 -5.52
CA VAL A 62 1.10 42.85 -4.56
C VAL A 62 2.21 42.79 -3.51
N VAL A 63 2.99 43.85 -3.39
CA VAL A 63 4.05 43.97 -2.38
C VAL A 63 3.57 44.91 -1.28
N LEU A 64 3.46 44.39 -0.06
CA LEU A 64 3.11 45.14 1.13
C LEU A 64 4.39 45.64 1.80
N GLU A 65 4.50 46.94 2.01
CA GLU A 65 5.64 47.58 2.66
C GLU A 65 5.21 48.32 3.91
N THR A 66 6.15 48.42 4.85
CA THR A 66 5.97 49.12 6.12
C THR A 66 7.10 50.11 6.36
N SER A 67 6.81 51.19 7.07
CA SER A 67 7.80 52.20 7.45
C SER A 67 7.53 52.73 8.85
N PRO A 68 8.56 52.95 9.69
CA PRO A 68 8.40 53.62 10.97
C PRO A 68 8.28 55.16 10.81
N ASN A 69 8.73 55.73 9.70
CA ASN A 69 8.96 57.18 9.56
C ASN A 69 8.62 57.78 8.19
N LEU A 70 7.97 57.02 7.30
CA LEU A 70 7.67 57.35 5.89
C LEU A 70 8.89 57.51 4.96
N ARG A 71 10.12 57.36 5.46
CA ARG A 71 11.36 57.49 4.67
C ARG A 71 11.97 56.14 4.35
N GLU A 72 12.08 55.29 5.35
CA GLU A 72 12.67 53.95 5.24
C GLU A 72 11.55 52.92 5.11
N TRP A 73 11.43 52.31 3.94
CA TRP A 73 10.41 51.32 3.64
C TRP A 73 11.05 49.94 3.56
N SER A 74 10.44 48.95 4.20
CA SER A 74 10.83 47.55 4.11
C SER A 74 9.65 46.69 3.71
N THR A 75 9.91 45.63 2.96
CA THR A 75 8.89 44.68 2.52
C THR A 75 8.40 43.85 3.71
N LEU A 76 7.11 43.94 4.01
CA LEU A 76 6.42 43.09 4.97
C LEU A 76 6.01 41.76 4.33
N GLY A 77 5.60 41.75 3.06
CA GLY A 77 5.29 40.52 2.33
C GLY A 77 4.96 40.74 0.86
N THR A 78 5.05 39.67 0.08
CA THR A 78 4.72 39.57 -1.34
C THR A 78 3.54 38.61 -1.52
N PHE A 79 2.54 39.04 -2.28
CA PHE A 79 1.26 38.35 -2.43
C PHE A 79 0.88 38.23 -3.90
N HIS A 80 0.03 37.24 -4.20
CA HIS A 80 -0.57 37.12 -5.52
C HIS A 80 -1.99 37.67 -5.46
N GLU A 81 -2.28 38.62 -6.36
CA GLU A 81 -3.61 39.20 -6.61
C GLU A 81 -4.15 40.11 -5.50
N ALA A 82 -4.10 39.67 -4.24
CA ALA A 82 -4.57 40.46 -3.10
C ALA A 82 -3.84 40.10 -1.80
N VAL A 83 -3.90 41.00 -0.82
CA VAL A 83 -3.58 40.75 0.59
C VAL A 83 -4.88 40.39 1.32
N LEU A 84 -4.92 39.24 2.00
CA LEU A 84 -6.12 38.69 2.62
C LEU A 84 -5.96 38.50 4.15
N ALA A 85 -6.32 39.54 4.89
CA ALA A 85 -6.31 39.63 6.35
C ALA A 85 -4.94 39.33 6.96
N TYR A 86 -3.87 39.73 6.25
CA TYR A 86 -2.50 39.39 6.59
C TYR A 86 -2.05 40.14 7.86
N PRO A 87 -1.51 39.44 8.87
CA PRO A 87 -1.08 40.08 10.12
C PRO A 87 0.30 40.73 10.00
N ASP A 88 0.46 41.94 10.53
CA ASP A 88 1.80 42.53 10.73
C ASP A 88 2.46 41.92 11.98
N ARG A 89 3.21 40.84 11.76
CA ARG A 89 4.01 40.19 12.81
C ARG A 89 5.42 40.76 12.97
N ALA A 90 5.82 41.70 12.11
CA ALA A 90 7.07 42.46 12.27
C ALA A 90 6.92 43.62 13.27
N ALA A 91 5.70 43.96 13.68
CA ALA A 91 5.43 44.98 14.68
C ALA A 91 5.70 44.49 16.11
N ASP A 92 6.48 45.28 16.85
CA ASP A 92 6.70 45.13 18.29
C ASP A 92 5.50 45.63 19.13
N GLY A 93 4.50 46.24 18.49
CA GLY A 93 3.27 46.75 19.10
C GLY A 93 3.40 48.10 19.81
N ALA A 94 4.59 48.72 19.84
CA ALA A 94 4.87 49.93 20.62
C ALA A 94 5.05 51.22 19.78
N SER A 95 5.25 51.09 18.45
CA SER A 95 5.57 52.22 17.58
C SER A 95 4.51 52.45 16.49
N PRO A 96 4.19 53.72 16.13
CA PRO A 96 3.40 54.02 14.95
C PRO A 96 4.06 53.45 13.69
N ARG A 97 3.28 52.78 12.84
CA ARG A 97 3.74 52.22 11.56
C ARG A 97 2.89 52.75 10.43
N PHE A 98 3.54 53.01 9.30
CA PHE A 98 2.90 53.35 8.04
C PHE A 98 2.93 52.13 7.12
N TYR A 99 1.91 52.00 6.29
CA TYR A 99 1.78 50.89 5.34
C TYR A 99 1.50 51.43 3.94
N ARG A 100 2.04 50.76 2.92
CA ARG A 100 1.69 51.00 1.52
C ARG A 100 1.73 49.69 0.76
N ILE A 101 1.06 49.65 -0.39
CA ILE A 101 1.13 48.53 -1.32
C ILE A 101 1.63 49.00 -2.68
N GLN A 102 2.43 48.15 -3.33
CA GLN A 102 2.81 48.30 -4.72
C GLN A 102 2.22 47.13 -5.51
N VAL A 103 1.72 47.40 -6.71
CA VAL A 103 1.15 46.37 -7.59
C VAL A 103 1.90 46.38 -8.90
N ARG A 104 2.32 45.20 -9.35
CA ARG A 104 2.97 45.00 -10.65
C ARG A 104 2.46 43.72 -11.33
N PRO A 105 2.53 43.60 -12.66
CA PRO A 105 2.24 42.34 -13.34
C PRO A 105 3.12 41.19 -12.83
N ARG A 106 2.56 39.98 -12.80
CA ARG A 106 3.29 38.76 -12.43
C ARG A 106 4.22 38.32 -13.56
N GLY A 107 5.48 38.07 -13.24
CA GLY A 107 6.53 37.54 -14.11
C GLY A 107 6.86 36.08 -13.80
N ALA A 108 7.84 35.54 -14.52
CA ALA A 108 8.25 34.14 -14.40
C ALA A 108 9.02 33.82 -13.11
N GLU A 109 9.46 34.79 -12.33
CA GLU A 109 10.17 34.57 -11.05
C GLU A 109 9.26 34.78 -9.83
N ASP A 110 7.99 35.09 -10.06
CA ASP A 110 6.96 35.21 -9.03
C ASP A 110 6.31 33.83 -8.77
N ASP A 111 7.17 32.85 -8.50
CA ASP A 111 6.84 31.44 -8.23
C ASP A 111 6.87 31.14 -6.72
N TRP A 112 6.68 32.19 -5.90
CA TRP A 112 6.55 32.14 -4.45
C TRP A 112 5.72 33.31 -3.92
N LYS A 113 5.16 33.17 -2.71
CA LYS A 113 4.38 34.21 -2.03
C LYS A 113 4.36 34.01 -0.51
N ASN A 114 3.93 35.02 0.24
CA ASN A 114 3.92 34.97 1.72
C ASN A 114 2.57 34.60 2.35
N GLN A 115 1.56 34.30 1.54
CA GLN A 115 0.24 33.87 2.00
C GLN A 115 -0.39 32.90 1.00
N VAL A 116 -1.03 31.85 1.51
CA VAL A 116 -1.74 30.82 0.73
C VAL A 116 -3.21 30.75 1.11
N ILE A 117 -4.01 30.14 0.24
CA ILE A 117 -5.46 30.00 0.42
C ILE A 117 -5.81 28.52 0.66
N PHE A 118 -6.85 28.27 1.44
CA PHE A 118 -7.43 26.93 1.64
C PHE A 118 -8.92 26.92 1.27
N PRO A 119 -9.49 25.85 0.67
CA PRO A 119 -8.89 24.56 0.32
C PRO A 119 -8.15 24.52 -1.02
N GLU A 120 -8.35 25.54 -1.86
CA GLU A 120 -7.79 25.57 -3.22
C GLU A 120 -6.62 26.54 -3.31
N GLU A 121 -5.47 26.02 -3.74
CA GLU A 121 -4.23 26.78 -3.90
C GLU A 121 -3.51 26.30 -5.17
N SER A 122 -3.03 27.25 -5.98
CA SER A 122 -2.32 27.00 -7.24
C SER A 122 -0.92 26.43 -7.01
N PHE A 123 -0.30 26.73 -5.86
CA PHE A 123 1.05 26.27 -5.52
C PHE A 123 1.12 24.84 -4.99
N ARG A 124 0.00 24.09 -4.97
CA ARG A 124 -0.04 22.70 -4.50
C ARG A 124 0.75 21.78 -5.43
N SER A 125 1.43 20.79 -4.85
CA SER A 125 2.09 19.70 -5.59
C SER A 125 1.13 19.01 -6.57
N PRO A 126 1.55 18.61 -7.78
CA PRO A 126 0.78 17.76 -8.70
C PRO A 126 0.23 16.48 -8.06
N SER A 127 -0.91 15.96 -8.55
CA SER A 127 -1.60 14.80 -7.95
C SER A 127 -1.65 13.57 -8.85
N PRO A 128 -1.21 12.39 -8.39
CA PRO A 128 -1.61 11.10 -8.94
C PRO A 128 -2.81 10.55 -8.14
N GLY A 129 -4.02 11.10 -8.32
CA GLY A 129 -5.26 10.58 -7.69
C GLY A 129 -5.73 11.31 -6.42
N GLU A 130 -6.41 10.60 -5.50
CA GLU A 130 -6.91 11.09 -4.19
C GLU A 130 -5.81 11.07 -3.11
N ALA A 131 -4.65 11.69 -3.38
CA ALA A 131 -3.55 11.77 -2.43
C ALA A 131 -3.55 13.11 -1.66
N VAL A 132 -2.94 13.12 -0.45
CA VAL A 132 -2.62 14.36 0.26
C VAL A 132 -1.70 15.21 -0.62
N ARG A 133 -2.10 16.45 -0.88
CA ARG A 133 -1.28 17.42 -1.63
C ARG A 133 -0.61 18.37 -0.65
N TRP A 134 0.42 19.09 -1.09
CA TRP A 134 1.14 19.99 -0.18
C TRP A 134 1.59 21.28 -0.85
N VAL A 135 1.79 22.31 -0.03
CA VAL A 135 2.54 23.52 -0.39
C VAL A 135 3.73 23.62 0.55
N LYS A 136 4.94 23.53 0.02
CA LYS A 136 6.17 23.67 0.80
C LYS A 136 6.39 25.12 1.21
N PHE A 137 6.97 25.30 2.40
CA PHE A 137 7.35 26.62 2.89
C PHE A 137 8.71 26.64 3.59
N ALA A 138 9.28 27.83 3.66
CA ALA A 138 10.49 28.16 4.41
C ALA A 138 10.24 29.35 5.34
N ILE A 139 10.87 29.35 6.53
CA ILE A 139 10.90 30.46 7.48
C ILE A 139 12.37 30.77 7.74
N LEU A 140 12.83 31.96 7.32
CA LEU A 140 14.20 32.39 7.60
C LEU A 140 14.33 32.78 9.08
N VAL A 141 15.43 32.37 9.72
CA VAL A 141 15.65 32.61 11.15
C VAL A 141 15.89 34.10 11.45
N ASP A 142 16.42 34.86 10.49
CA ASP A 142 16.60 36.31 10.56
C ASP A 142 15.32 37.10 10.24
N GLU A 143 14.31 36.44 9.68
CA GLU A 143 13.00 37.01 9.38
C GLU A 143 11.85 36.19 9.97
N PRO A 144 11.81 35.98 11.30
CA PRO A 144 10.88 35.06 11.97
C PRO A 144 9.41 35.52 11.96
N TRP A 145 9.08 36.56 11.19
CA TRP A 145 7.72 37.06 10.97
C TRP A 145 7.19 36.74 9.57
N ARG A 146 7.98 36.10 8.68
CA ARG A 146 7.59 35.75 7.31
C ARG A 146 7.62 34.25 7.07
N VAL A 147 6.71 33.80 6.20
CA VAL A 147 6.68 32.44 5.64
C VAL A 147 6.78 32.56 4.14
N PHE A 148 7.71 31.86 3.50
CA PHE A 148 7.87 31.81 2.05
C PHE A 148 7.26 30.53 1.52
N PHE A 149 6.07 30.61 0.92
CA PHE A 149 5.42 29.48 0.24
C PHE A 149 5.90 29.41 -1.20
N GLN A 150 6.45 28.27 -1.59
CA GLN A 150 6.93 28.03 -2.95
C GLN A 150 5.83 27.41 -3.81
N ASP A 151 5.86 27.69 -5.12
CA ASP A 151 5.10 26.92 -6.10
C ASP A 151 5.63 25.49 -6.11
N SER A 152 4.90 24.57 -5.47
CA SER A 152 5.35 23.19 -5.26
C SER A 152 5.12 22.32 -6.51
N ALA A 153 4.46 22.86 -7.53
CA ALA A 153 4.42 22.27 -8.87
C ALA A 153 5.71 22.57 -9.64
N ARG A 154 6.26 23.77 -9.48
CA ARG A 154 7.51 24.18 -10.13
C ARG A 154 8.77 23.78 -9.37
N PHE A 155 8.74 23.90 -8.05
CA PHE A 155 9.81 23.52 -7.15
C PHE A 155 9.33 22.41 -6.22
N PRO A 156 9.56 21.14 -6.57
CA PRO A 156 9.15 20.03 -5.73
C PRO A 156 9.94 19.94 -4.41
N PHE A 157 11.15 20.49 -4.34
CA PHE A 157 12.02 20.48 -3.15
C PHE A 157 12.31 21.88 -2.62
N HIS A 158 12.56 21.98 -1.31
CA HIS A 158 12.95 23.24 -0.66
C HIS A 158 14.29 23.76 -1.16
N TYR A 159 15.23 22.86 -1.45
CA TYR A 159 16.56 23.21 -1.94
C TYR A 159 16.50 24.02 -3.23
N ASP A 160 15.84 23.51 -4.27
CA ASP A 160 15.77 24.19 -5.58
C ASP A 160 15.12 25.56 -5.47
N PHE A 161 14.08 25.68 -4.65
CA PHE A 161 13.44 26.97 -4.38
C PHE A 161 14.39 27.91 -3.63
N ALA A 162 14.98 27.44 -2.53
CA ALA A 162 15.82 28.25 -1.66
C ALA A 162 17.06 28.78 -2.39
N THR A 163 17.76 27.92 -3.14
CA THR A 163 19.01 28.29 -3.83
C THR A 163 18.78 29.11 -5.11
N GLN A 164 17.53 29.21 -5.59
CA GLN A 164 17.16 30.05 -6.72
C GLN A 164 16.39 31.32 -6.36
N ARG A 165 15.81 31.42 -5.15
CA ARG A 165 14.90 32.52 -4.77
C ARG A 165 15.22 33.18 -3.44
N LEU A 166 15.92 32.51 -2.53
CA LEU A 166 16.24 33.05 -1.22
C LEU A 166 17.71 33.49 -1.19
N THR A 167 17.93 34.81 -1.14
CA THR A 167 19.27 35.42 -1.22
C THR A 167 20.33 34.80 -0.30
N PRO A 168 20.02 34.41 0.96
CA PRO A 168 21.04 33.78 1.82
C PRO A 168 21.57 32.45 1.29
N PHE A 169 20.84 31.75 0.42
CA PHE A 169 21.16 30.40 -0.04
C PHE A 169 21.48 30.32 -1.53
N GLU A 170 21.52 31.47 -2.22
CA GLU A 170 21.69 31.50 -3.67
C GLU A 170 23.00 30.83 -4.11
N GLY A 171 22.88 29.83 -4.99
CA GLY A 171 24.03 29.07 -5.49
C GLY A 171 24.71 28.13 -4.48
N MET A 172 24.16 27.93 -3.27
CA MET A 172 24.64 26.89 -2.36
C MET A 172 24.48 25.49 -2.96
N ASP A 173 25.42 24.60 -2.67
CA ASP A 173 25.23 23.17 -2.93
C ASP A 173 24.29 22.53 -1.90
N ARG A 174 23.84 21.31 -2.21
CA ARG A 174 22.88 20.57 -1.39
C ARG A 174 23.38 20.29 0.02
N ALA A 175 24.65 19.91 0.17
CA ALA A 175 25.21 19.55 1.47
C ALA A 175 25.31 20.77 2.39
N ALA A 176 25.73 21.92 1.86
CA ALA A 176 25.77 23.19 2.57
C ALA A 176 24.35 23.63 2.98
N PHE A 177 23.37 23.50 2.09
CA PHE A 177 21.98 23.85 2.40
C PHE A 177 21.36 22.94 3.46
N ASP A 178 21.58 21.63 3.38
CA ASP A 178 21.07 20.66 4.35
C ASP A 178 21.66 20.92 5.75
N ALA A 179 22.96 21.26 5.84
CA ALA A 179 23.63 21.61 7.09
C ALA A 179 22.99 22.82 7.81
N VAL A 180 22.50 23.82 7.07
CA VAL A 180 21.88 25.03 7.64
C VAL A 180 20.35 24.97 7.74
N SER A 181 19.72 23.89 7.27
CA SER A 181 18.25 23.76 7.22
C SER A 181 17.69 22.58 7.99
N LEU A 182 18.42 21.46 8.08
CA LEU A 182 17.94 20.21 8.68
C LEU A 182 18.49 19.94 10.09
N HIS A 183 19.63 20.53 10.46
CA HIS A 183 20.23 20.42 11.78
C HIS A 183 20.00 21.67 12.61
N ARG A 184 19.99 21.52 13.95
CA ARG A 184 19.84 22.63 14.89
C ARG A 184 21.10 23.48 15.00
N GLU A 185 22.27 22.85 14.82
CA GLU A 185 23.54 23.56 14.85
C GLU A 185 23.64 24.48 13.62
N ASN A 186 23.78 25.79 13.86
CA ASN A 186 23.84 26.83 12.82
C ASN A 186 22.62 26.92 11.89
N GLN A 187 21.42 26.55 12.37
CA GLN A 187 20.21 26.62 11.56
C GLN A 187 19.91 28.06 11.12
N GLN A 188 19.73 28.26 9.81
CA GLN A 188 19.41 29.56 9.20
C GLN A 188 17.99 29.59 8.60
N VAL A 189 17.40 28.42 8.33
CA VAL A 189 16.04 28.31 7.78
C VAL A 189 15.31 27.12 8.39
N VAL A 190 14.03 27.32 8.73
CA VAL A 190 13.11 26.27 9.15
C VAL A 190 12.25 25.88 7.95
N LEU A 191 12.22 24.59 7.65
CA LEU A 191 11.49 24.05 6.51
C LEU A 191 10.20 23.37 6.97
N GLY A 192 9.19 23.40 6.12
CA GLY A 192 7.93 22.71 6.39
C GLY A 192 7.02 22.58 5.19
N ALA A 193 5.85 22.01 5.41
CA ALA A 193 4.82 21.85 4.40
C ALA A 193 3.43 22.09 5.00
N LEU A 194 2.59 22.76 4.24
CA LEU A 194 1.15 22.81 4.46
C LEU A 194 0.51 21.63 3.72
N LEU A 195 -0.15 20.74 4.45
CA LEU A 195 -0.77 19.56 3.88
C LEU A 195 -2.27 19.79 3.65
N TYR A 196 -2.70 19.52 2.43
CA TYR A 196 -4.09 19.57 1.98
C TYR A 196 -4.63 18.15 1.96
N PRO A 197 -5.71 17.86 2.72
CA PRO A 197 -6.30 16.53 2.73
C PRO A 197 -6.81 16.15 1.33
N PRO A 198 -6.93 14.85 1.03
CA PRO A 198 -7.26 14.36 -0.31
C PRO A 198 -8.66 14.78 -0.76
N ARG A 199 -9.54 15.16 0.18
CA ARG A 199 -10.92 15.55 -0.08
C ARG A 199 -11.18 17.00 0.35
N PRO A 200 -11.84 17.83 -0.46
CA PRO A 200 -12.12 19.23 -0.11
C PRO A 200 -13.18 19.40 0.98
N THR A 201 -13.83 18.30 1.43
CA THR A 201 -14.82 18.29 2.51
C THR A 201 -14.22 18.39 3.90
N PHE A 202 -12.92 18.11 4.07
CA PHE A 202 -12.24 18.31 5.34
C PHE A 202 -12.17 19.80 5.67
N VAL A 203 -12.62 20.16 6.88
CA VAL A 203 -12.57 21.54 7.40
C VAL A 203 -11.32 21.71 8.27
N GLU A 204 -10.19 21.21 7.78
CA GLU A 204 -8.89 21.29 8.44
C GLU A 204 -7.74 21.06 7.45
N TYR A 205 -6.54 21.51 7.83
CA TYR A 205 -5.29 21.28 7.11
C TYR A 205 -4.15 20.99 8.10
N GLY A 206 -3.11 20.34 7.62
CA GLY A 206 -1.96 19.96 8.45
C GLY A 206 -0.78 20.88 8.24
N VAL A 207 -0.03 21.12 9.31
CA VAL A 207 1.26 21.81 9.25
C VAL A 207 2.34 20.82 9.67
N GLN A 208 3.33 20.64 8.81
CA GLN A 208 4.53 19.83 9.04
C GLN A 208 5.76 20.72 9.16
N PHE A 209 6.66 20.37 10.07
CA PHE A 209 7.99 20.96 10.22
C PHE A 209 9.05 19.88 10.01
N ILE A 210 10.11 20.21 9.28
CA ILE A 210 11.14 19.28 8.82
C ILE A 210 12.45 19.62 9.54
N GLY A 211 13.13 18.60 10.05
CA GLY A 211 14.43 18.69 10.72
C GLY A 211 14.87 17.31 11.20
N LEU A 212 16.16 17.03 11.12
CA LEU A 212 16.78 15.78 11.59
C LEU A 212 16.97 15.76 13.11
N ASP A 213 17.06 16.93 13.73
CA ASP A 213 17.10 17.09 15.17
C ASP A 213 15.71 17.47 15.72
N PRO A 214 15.27 16.93 16.86
CA PRO A 214 13.95 17.21 17.41
C PRO A 214 13.82 18.67 17.91
N TYR A 215 12.72 19.32 17.56
CA TYR A 215 12.35 20.66 18.04
C TYR A 215 11.58 20.62 19.36
N THR A 216 11.69 21.69 20.15
CA THR A 216 10.94 21.82 21.40
C THR A 216 9.50 22.26 21.15
N PRO A 217 8.55 21.98 22.08
CA PRO A 217 7.17 22.45 21.95
C PRO A 217 7.03 23.96 21.80
N ASN A 218 7.94 24.76 22.37
CA ASN A 218 7.92 26.21 22.25
C ASN A 218 8.36 26.71 20.86
N GLU A 219 9.32 26.02 20.23
CA GLU A 219 9.76 26.32 18.87
C GLU A 219 8.64 26.03 17.87
N ILE A 220 8.09 24.80 17.94
CA ILE A 220 6.96 24.38 17.10
C ILE A 220 5.75 25.30 17.30
N ALA A 221 5.39 25.65 18.53
CA ALA A 221 4.22 26.50 18.77
C ALA A 221 4.36 27.89 18.12
N ARG A 222 5.56 28.47 18.15
CA ARG A 222 5.85 29.77 17.52
C ARG A 222 5.71 29.69 16.00
N TRP A 223 6.31 28.68 15.37
CA TRP A 223 6.25 28.53 13.92
C TRP A 223 4.86 28.10 13.45
N PHE A 224 4.18 27.26 14.22
CA PHE A 224 2.82 26.80 13.92
C PHE A 224 1.83 27.96 13.87
N GLU A 225 1.86 28.83 14.89
CA GLU A 225 1.03 30.03 14.91
C GLU A 225 1.43 31.05 13.83
N LEU A 226 2.72 31.13 13.48
CA LEU A 226 3.19 31.91 12.32
C LEU A 226 2.51 31.43 11.03
N VAL A 227 2.71 30.17 10.67
CA VAL A 227 2.18 29.56 9.45
C VAL A 227 0.66 29.67 9.41
N LYS A 228 -0.03 29.26 10.48
CA LYS A 228 -1.49 29.32 10.60
C LYS A 228 -2.07 30.70 10.29
N SER A 229 -1.40 31.77 10.73
CA SER A 229 -1.87 33.14 10.47
C SER A 229 -1.72 33.62 9.03
N THR A 230 -0.87 32.95 8.26
CA THR A 230 -0.57 33.28 6.86
C THR A 230 -1.39 32.42 5.88
N VAL A 231 -2.25 31.55 6.40
CA VAL A 231 -3.22 30.78 5.61
C VAL A 231 -4.59 31.46 5.67
N HIS A 232 -5.13 31.85 4.52
CA HIS A 232 -6.48 32.37 4.42
C HIS A 232 -7.48 31.22 4.20
N ALA A 233 -8.26 30.89 5.23
CA ALA A 233 -9.24 29.80 5.23
C ALA A 233 -10.68 30.32 5.40
N PRO A 234 -11.37 30.74 4.32
CA PRO A 234 -12.72 31.32 4.39
C PRO A 234 -13.80 30.31 4.85
N ASN A 235 -13.55 29.01 4.70
CA ASN A 235 -14.42 27.94 5.18
C ASN A 235 -14.28 27.65 6.70
N GLY A 236 -13.42 28.39 7.40
CA GLY A 236 -13.17 28.19 8.83
C GLY A 236 -12.31 26.97 9.16
N ALA A 237 -11.52 26.45 8.21
CA ALA A 237 -10.66 25.29 8.42
C ALA A 237 -9.67 25.47 9.59
N GLY A 238 -9.59 24.45 10.45
CA GLY A 238 -8.62 24.41 11.55
C GLY A 238 -7.23 23.95 11.09
N ALA A 239 -6.18 24.38 11.80
CA ALA A 239 -4.83 23.86 11.61
C ALA A 239 -4.55 22.74 12.64
N VAL A 240 -3.94 21.65 12.20
CA VAL A 240 -3.42 20.59 13.08
C VAL A 240 -1.92 20.40 12.87
N TYR A 241 -1.17 20.10 13.94
CA TYR A 241 0.25 19.79 13.82
C TYR A 241 0.41 18.31 13.50
N LEU A 242 1.00 18.03 12.33
CA LEU A 242 1.34 16.68 11.90
C LEU A 242 2.86 16.57 11.96
N PRO A 243 3.48 15.90 12.95
CA PRO A 243 4.93 15.81 13.03
C PRO A 243 5.48 14.93 11.89
N THR A 244 6.69 15.24 11.40
CA THR A 244 7.48 14.27 10.61
C THR A 244 8.01 13.16 11.53
N PHE A 245 8.59 12.12 10.95
CA PHE A 245 9.09 10.96 11.70
C PHE A 245 10.03 11.35 12.84
N GLU A 246 11.02 12.19 12.55
CA GLU A 246 12.05 12.66 13.49
C GLU A 246 11.45 13.49 14.65
N GLN A 247 10.27 14.08 14.43
CA GLN A 247 9.58 14.93 15.40
C GLN A 247 8.50 14.16 16.20
N SER A 248 8.16 12.93 15.78
CA SER A 248 6.98 12.20 16.24
C SER A 248 7.02 11.79 17.72
N GLU A 249 8.19 11.36 18.23
CA GLU A 249 8.33 10.95 19.64
C GLU A 249 8.16 12.13 20.61
N VAL A 250 8.77 13.28 20.28
CA VAL A 250 8.63 14.51 21.08
C VAL A 250 7.19 15.03 21.01
N ALA A 251 6.59 15.03 19.82
CA ALA A 251 5.19 15.41 19.66
C ALA A 251 4.23 14.55 20.51
N ARG A 252 4.44 13.23 20.53
CA ARG A 252 3.64 12.28 21.32
C ARG A 252 3.83 12.47 22.82
N THR A 253 5.09 12.53 23.29
CA THR A 253 5.40 12.63 24.73
C THR A 253 5.03 14.00 25.31
N GLN A 254 4.97 15.04 24.48
CA GLN A 254 4.62 16.42 24.87
C GLN A 254 3.20 16.82 24.42
N ALA A 255 2.33 15.87 24.06
CA ALA A 255 0.99 16.16 23.53
C ALA A 255 0.15 17.07 24.45
N THR A 256 0.24 16.89 25.77
CA THR A 256 -0.42 17.77 26.75
C THR A 256 0.11 19.21 26.67
N ALA A 257 1.42 19.39 26.54
CA ALA A 257 2.04 20.71 26.41
C ALA A 257 1.62 21.41 25.10
N PHE A 258 1.43 20.66 24.01
CA PHE A 258 0.86 21.19 22.77
C PHE A 258 -0.61 21.57 22.93
N ALA A 259 -1.42 20.72 23.57
CA ALA A 259 -2.83 20.98 23.81
C ALA A 259 -3.06 22.23 24.69
N GLU A 260 -2.25 22.44 25.73
CA GLU A 260 -2.25 23.65 26.56
C GLU A 260 -1.96 24.94 25.78
N ARG A 261 -1.25 24.82 24.64
CA ARG A 261 -0.96 25.92 23.71
C ARG A 261 -1.97 26.02 22.57
N GLY A 262 -3.06 25.23 22.61
CA GLY A 262 -4.09 25.21 21.57
C GLY A 262 -3.69 24.49 20.28
N ILE A 263 -2.68 23.61 20.33
CA ILE A 263 -2.18 22.87 19.18
C ILE A 263 -2.60 21.40 19.29
N THR A 264 -3.42 20.96 18.35
CA THR A 264 -3.80 19.55 18.21
C THR A 264 -2.71 18.81 17.45
N VAL A 265 -2.07 17.82 18.09
CA VAL A 265 -1.14 16.89 17.44
C VAL A 265 -1.95 15.76 16.79
N ALA A 266 -1.70 15.47 15.52
CA ALA A 266 -2.37 14.40 14.77
C ALA A 266 -1.38 13.72 13.79
N SER A 267 -1.84 12.72 13.04
CA SER A 267 -1.12 12.08 11.93
C SER A 267 -1.94 12.16 10.64
N VAL A 268 -1.33 11.80 9.50
CA VAL A 268 -2.02 11.71 8.21
C VAL A 268 -3.13 10.66 8.19
N ASP A 269 -3.15 9.72 9.15
CA ASP A 269 -4.23 8.72 9.34
C ASP A 269 -5.59 9.38 9.60
N ARG A 270 -5.59 10.62 10.07
CA ARG A 270 -6.78 11.45 10.20
C ARG A 270 -7.50 11.68 8.86
N TRP A 271 -6.77 11.54 7.75
CA TRP A 271 -7.26 11.74 6.39
C TRP A 271 -7.23 10.47 5.53
N VAL A 272 -6.63 9.39 6.03
CA VAL A 272 -6.48 8.10 5.34
C VAL A 272 -7.27 7.05 6.12
N ALA A 273 -8.37 6.55 5.55
CA ALA A 273 -9.19 5.52 6.17
C ALA A 273 -8.72 4.11 5.75
N GLY A 274 -8.45 3.21 6.70
CA GLY A 274 -8.25 1.77 6.44
C GLY A 274 -7.17 1.10 7.30
N ASN A 275 -7.18 -0.23 7.42
CA ASN A 275 -6.11 -0.95 8.13
C ASN A 275 -4.78 -0.77 7.39
N HIS A 276 -3.68 -0.65 8.11
CA HIS A 276 -2.35 -0.63 7.51
C HIS A 276 -1.70 -2.00 7.58
N VAL A 277 -1.27 -2.51 6.43
CA VAL A 277 -0.55 -3.79 6.31
C VAL A 277 0.90 -3.47 5.96
N TYR A 278 1.79 -3.61 6.94
CA TYR A 278 3.23 -3.41 6.77
C TYR A 278 3.89 -4.64 6.14
N ALA A 279 3.40 -5.84 6.44
CA ALA A 279 3.77 -7.08 5.78
C ALA A 279 2.52 -7.94 5.58
N GLU A 280 2.25 -8.35 4.33
CA GLU A 280 1.18 -9.27 3.99
C GLU A 280 1.50 -10.69 4.46
N GLY A 281 0.46 -11.51 4.63
CA GLY A 281 0.60 -12.91 4.97
C GLY A 281 -0.49 -13.38 5.92
N TRP A 282 -0.20 -14.46 6.61
CA TRP A 282 -1.09 -15.01 7.63
C TRP A 282 -0.29 -15.65 8.77
N ALA A 283 -0.89 -15.88 9.91
CA ALA A 283 -0.26 -16.57 11.04
C ALA A 283 -1.34 -17.28 11.86
N MET A 284 -0.94 -18.31 12.59
CA MET A 284 -1.78 -18.94 13.61
C MET A 284 -0.95 -19.15 14.86
N GLY A 285 -1.48 -18.75 16.01
CA GLY A 285 -0.78 -18.86 17.29
C GLY A 285 -1.54 -18.22 18.43
N PRO A 286 -1.09 -18.41 19.69
CA PRO A 286 -1.64 -17.69 20.84
C PRO A 286 -1.42 -16.18 20.69
N LEU A 287 -2.48 -15.39 20.89
CA LEU A 287 -2.39 -13.94 20.92
C LEU A 287 -1.89 -13.47 22.28
N LYS A 288 -0.74 -12.78 22.34
CA LYS A 288 -0.18 -12.28 23.61
C LYS A 288 0.06 -10.78 23.54
N PHE A 289 -0.37 -10.08 24.58
CA PHE A 289 -0.12 -8.64 24.72
C PHE A 289 1.14 -8.37 25.55
N PHE A 290 2.05 -7.56 24.99
CA PHE A 290 3.16 -6.98 25.75
C PHE A 290 3.34 -5.50 25.36
N PRO A 291 3.48 -4.59 26.34
CA PRO A 291 3.90 -3.22 26.06
C PRO A 291 5.25 -3.20 25.35
N ALA A 292 5.46 -2.24 24.46
CA ALA A 292 6.65 -2.18 23.61
C ALA A 292 7.98 -2.33 24.39
N ALA A 293 8.08 -1.66 25.55
CA ALA A 293 9.26 -1.70 26.41
C ALA A 293 9.53 -3.08 27.07
N GLY A 294 8.54 -3.97 27.12
CA GLY A 294 8.62 -5.27 27.79
C GLY A 294 8.87 -6.46 26.85
N ILE A 295 8.86 -6.25 25.53
CA ILE A 295 8.90 -7.33 24.52
C ILE A 295 10.17 -8.18 24.64
N ASN A 296 11.34 -7.55 24.68
CA ASN A 296 12.62 -8.26 24.73
C ASN A 296 12.77 -9.11 26.00
N ALA A 297 12.35 -8.58 27.16
CA ALA A 297 12.34 -9.33 28.41
C ALA A 297 11.37 -10.52 28.35
N ALA A 298 10.18 -10.32 27.79
CA ALA A 298 9.19 -11.39 27.64
C ALA A 298 9.71 -12.54 26.77
N PHE A 299 10.45 -12.23 25.70
CA PHE A 299 11.05 -13.23 24.83
C PHE A 299 12.20 -13.97 25.52
N ALA A 300 13.12 -13.25 26.17
CA ALA A 300 14.25 -13.84 26.89
C ALA A 300 13.81 -14.77 28.04
N GLU A 301 12.68 -14.48 28.69
CA GLU A 301 12.10 -15.29 29.76
C GLU A 301 11.21 -16.45 29.25
N GLY A 302 11.03 -16.57 27.93
CA GLY A 302 10.17 -17.59 27.30
C GLY A 302 8.66 -17.35 27.44
N ARG A 303 8.25 -16.17 27.92
CA ARG A 303 6.82 -15.78 28.00
C ARG A 303 6.26 -15.42 26.61
N LEU A 304 7.10 -14.91 25.72
CA LEU A 304 6.85 -14.71 24.29
C LEU A 304 7.75 -15.68 23.51
N THR A 305 7.18 -16.36 22.52
CA THR A 305 7.86 -17.38 21.73
C THR A 305 7.61 -17.15 20.23
N PRO A 306 8.40 -17.79 19.35
CA PRO A 306 8.21 -17.68 17.91
C PRO A 306 6.88 -18.22 17.37
N ALA A 307 6.14 -19.01 18.15
CA ALA A 307 4.81 -19.50 17.80
C ALA A 307 3.68 -18.53 18.18
N ASP A 308 3.97 -17.46 18.92
CA ASP A 308 2.96 -16.51 19.39
C ASP A 308 2.69 -15.38 18.38
N ILE A 309 1.48 -14.83 18.39
CA ILE A 309 1.12 -13.59 17.71
C ILE A 309 1.22 -12.45 18.73
N LEU A 310 2.07 -11.47 18.48
CA LEU A 310 2.31 -10.34 19.36
C LEU A 310 1.30 -9.22 19.11
N LEU A 311 0.54 -8.85 20.14
CA LEU A 311 -0.22 -7.60 20.21
C LEU A 311 0.57 -6.59 21.05
N THR A 312 0.73 -5.35 20.56
CA THR A 312 1.53 -4.34 21.28
C THR A 312 1.01 -2.91 21.10
N ASP A 313 1.35 -2.05 22.06
CA ASP A 313 1.00 -0.63 22.12
C ASP A 313 2.03 0.29 21.43
N GLY A 314 3.08 -0.29 20.85
CA GLY A 314 4.14 0.42 20.13
C GLY A 314 5.12 -0.53 19.47
N ILE A 315 5.88 -0.05 18.50
CA ILE A 315 6.86 -0.89 17.79
C ILE A 315 8.25 -0.58 18.31
N PRO A 316 8.94 -1.54 18.96
CA PRO A 316 10.33 -1.35 19.37
C PRO A 316 11.24 -1.27 18.14
N ALA A 317 12.45 -0.73 18.33
CA ALA A 317 13.47 -0.63 17.27
C ALA A 317 13.85 -2.00 16.67
N GLU A 318 13.77 -3.05 17.48
CA GLU A 318 13.89 -4.44 17.06
C GLU A 318 12.81 -5.28 17.75
N THR A 319 12.12 -6.12 16.99
CA THR A 319 11.14 -7.10 17.50
C THR A 319 11.71 -8.51 17.34
N PRO A 320 11.63 -9.39 18.37
CA PRO A 320 12.02 -10.79 18.23
C PRO A 320 11.16 -11.51 17.19
N LEU A 321 11.66 -12.62 16.65
CA LEU A 321 10.91 -13.41 15.67
C LEU A 321 9.69 -14.06 16.34
N VAL A 322 8.50 -13.68 15.87
CA VAL A 322 7.18 -14.16 16.31
C VAL A 322 6.34 -14.55 15.10
N ALA A 323 5.24 -15.27 15.32
CA ALA A 323 4.40 -15.78 14.22
C ALA A 323 3.65 -14.67 13.48
N GLY A 324 3.29 -13.58 14.17
CA GLY A 324 2.60 -12.42 13.62
C GLY A 324 2.68 -11.21 14.55
N ILE A 325 2.49 -10.00 14.01
CA ILE A 325 2.58 -8.74 14.76
C ILE A 325 1.33 -7.88 14.50
N ILE A 326 0.67 -7.45 15.57
CA ILE A 326 -0.46 -6.50 15.56
C ILE A 326 -0.09 -5.31 16.43
N SER A 327 -0.02 -4.13 15.83
CA SER A 327 0.28 -2.88 16.55
C SER A 327 -0.96 -2.00 16.70
N LEU A 328 -1.19 -1.52 17.92
CA LEU A 328 -2.26 -0.56 18.23
C LEU A 328 -1.88 0.88 17.80
N THR A 329 -0.61 1.12 17.48
CA THR A 329 -0.11 2.40 16.94
C THR A 329 0.54 2.19 15.57
N PRO A 330 0.57 3.19 14.69
CA PRO A 330 1.18 3.05 13.36
C PRO A 330 2.70 2.83 13.43
N SER A 331 3.21 2.05 12.46
CA SER A 331 4.62 1.93 12.04
C SER A 331 4.88 2.69 10.74
N THR A 332 6.16 2.76 10.34
CA THR A 332 6.55 3.07 8.96
C THR A 332 6.77 1.78 8.15
N PRO A 333 6.39 1.75 6.86
CA PRO A 333 6.64 0.61 5.98
C PRO A 333 8.14 0.24 5.82
N ASN A 334 9.04 1.18 6.13
CA ASN A 334 10.50 1.02 6.07
C ASN A 334 11.13 0.75 7.45
N SER A 335 10.33 0.58 8.51
CA SER A 335 10.87 0.19 9.81
C SER A 335 11.63 -1.14 9.70
N HIS A 336 12.72 -1.29 10.46
CA HIS A 336 13.49 -2.53 10.49
C HIS A 336 12.61 -3.75 10.78
N THR A 337 11.65 -3.61 11.70
CA THR A 337 10.61 -4.60 11.99
C THR A 337 9.73 -4.94 10.77
N ALA A 338 9.31 -3.96 9.97
CA ALA A 338 8.52 -4.21 8.75
C ALA A 338 9.32 -4.90 7.64
N ILE A 339 10.59 -4.54 7.48
CA ILE A 339 11.49 -5.19 6.52
C ILE A 339 11.70 -6.66 6.91
N LEU A 340 12.05 -6.93 8.17
CA LEU A 340 12.21 -8.29 8.68
C LEU A 340 10.92 -9.10 8.57
N ALA A 341 9.77 -8.50 8.91
CA ALA A 341 8.48 -9.17 8.80
C ALA A 341 8.18 -9.60 7.35
N LYS A 342 8.45 -8.74 6.36
CA LYS A 342 8.34 -9.10 4.93
C LYS A 342 9.29 -10.23 4.54
N SER A 343 10.56 -10.15 4.94
CA SER A 343 11.56 -11.19 4.63
C SER A 343 11.18 -12.56 5.19
N PHE A 344 10.61 -12.59 6.39
CA PHE A 344 10.23 -13.85 7.04
C PHE A 344 8.78 -14.29 6.77
N GLY A 345 8.00 -13.53 6.00
CA GLY A 345 6.59 -13.82 5.74
C GLY A 345 5.71 -13.75 7.00
N VAL A 346 6.12 -12.94 7.97
CA VAL A 346 5.40 -12.68 9.23
C VAL A 346 4.40 -11.55 8.95
N PRO A 347 3.08 -11.79 9.07
CA PRO A 347 2.10 -10.71 8.88
C PRO A 347 2.29 -9.64 9.94
N PHE A 348 2.37 -8.39 9.50
CA PHE A 348 2.53 -7.23 10.37
C PHE A 348 1.53 -6.14 10.00
N VAL A 349 0.65 -5.80 10.94
CA VAL A 349 -0.49 -4.91 10.72
C VAL A 349 -0.62 -3.85 11.81
N HIS A 350 -1.27 -2.74 11.46
CA HIS A 350 -1.83 -1.79 12.39
C HIS A 350 -3.36 -1.73 12.24
N LEU A 351 -4.06 -1.81 13.37
CA LEU A 351 -5.52 -1.69 13.46
C LEU A 351 -5.88 -0.28 13.93
N PRO A 352 -6.42 0.61 13.07
CA PRO A 352 -6.78 1.97 13.48
C PRO A 352 -8.17 2.06 14.12
N ASP A 353 -9.07 1.09 13.86
CA ASP A 353 -10.44 1.12 14.36
C ASP A 353 -10.53 0.71 15.84
N ALA A 354 -11.12 1.56 16.68
CA ALA A 354 -11.18 1.35 18.12
C ALA A 354 -12.04 0.13 18.52
N MET A 355 -13.08 -0.20 17.75
CA MET A 355 -13.90 -1.39 18.02
C MET A 355 -13.12 -2.67 17.69
N GLU A 356 -12.41 -2.70 16.56
CA GLU A 356 -11.51 -3.81 16.20
C GLU A 356 -10.33 -3.94 17.15
N GLN A 357 -9.76 -2.84 17.65
CA GLN A 357 -8.75 -2.89 18.71
C GLN A 357 -9.31 -3.53 19.98
N ALA A 358 -10.48 -3.09 20.45
CA ALA A 358 -11.13 -3.65 21.65
C ALA A 358 -11.50 -5.13 21.45
N ARG A 359 -12.03 -5.51 20.28
CA ARG A 359 -12.32 -6.90 19.91
C ARG A 359 -11.05 -7.74 19.94
N THR A 360 -9.97 -7.26 19.33
CA THR A 360 -8.68 -7.98 19.26
C THR A 360 -8.05 -8.10 20.65
N GLN A 361 -8.12 -7.07 21.49
CA GLN A 361 -7.64 -7.12 22.88
C GLN A 361 -8.41 -8.14 23.72
N ALA A 362 -9.71 -8.31 23.47
CA ALA A 362 -10.52 -9.33 24.17
C ALA A 362 -10.11 -10.77 23.83
N LEU A 363 -9.37 -10.99 22.73
CA LEU A 363 -8.85 -12.29 22.31
C LEU A 363 -7.46 -12.61 22.90
N VAL A 364 -6.88 -11.74 23.74
CA VAL A 364 -5.58 -12.02 24.36
C VAL A 364 -5.65 -13.29 25.22
N GLY A 365 -4.74 -14.23 24.96
CA GLY A 365 -4.69 -15.55 25.56
C GLY A 365 -5.36 -16.63 24.72
N HIS A 366 -6.20 -16.27 23.75
CA HIS A 366 -6.80 -17.23 22.81
C HIS A 366 -5.84 -17.51 21.66
N ARG A 367 -5.98 -18.68 21.06
CA ARG A 367 -5.38 -18.99 19.77
C ARG A 367 -6.18 -18.32 18.65
N VAL A 368 -5.47 -17.58 17.80
CA VAL A 368 -6.09 -16.82 16.71
C VAL A 368 -5.40 -17.11 15.38
N ILE A 369 -6.13 -16.88 14.28
CA ILE A 369 -5.56 -16.73 12.94
C ILE A 369 -5.53 -15.23 12.61
N LEU A 370 -4.34 -14.71 12.29
CA LEU A 370 -4.16 -13.39 11.71
C LEU A 370 -4.03 -13.53 10.20
N ARG A 371 -4.84 -12.79 9.43
CA ARG A 371 -4.73 -12.67 7.97
C ARG A 371 -4.59 -11.21 7.58
N ALA A 372 -3.58 -10.90 6.76
CA ALA A 372 -3.24 -9.57 6.30
C ALA A 372 -3.00 -9.59 4.78
N THR A 373 -3.78 -8.82 4.03
CA THR A 373 -3.66 -8.73 2.56
C THR A 373 -3.88 -7.30 2.11
N VAL A 374 -3.25 -6.88 1.02
CA VAL A 374 -3.49 -5.58 0.37
C VAL A 374 -4.24 -5.82 -0.94
N GLN A 375 -5.35 -5.11 -1.15
CA GLN A 375 -6.12 -5.18 -2.39
C GLN A 375 -6.53 -3.77 -2.81
N LEU A 376 -6.17 -3.36 -4.04
CA LEU A 376 -6.43 -2.00 -4.56
C LEU A 376 -5.95 -0.90 -3.60
N ASP A 377 -4.74 -1.07 -3.07
CA ASP A 377 -4.09 -0.18 -2.09
C ASP A 377 -4.81 -0.06 -0.73
N GLU A 378 -5.80 -0.93 -0.45
CA GLU A 378 -6.48 -1.02 0.85
C GLU A 378 -6.00 -2.26 1.63
N GLY A 379 -5.61 -2.04 2.88
CA GLY A 379 -5.25 -3.13 3.80
C GLY A 379 -6.48 -3.83 4.37
N ARG A 380 -6.57 -5.14 4.14
CA ARG A 380 -7.58 -6.02 4.74
C ARG A 380 -6.95 -6.88 5.83
N VAL A 381 -7.43 -6.70 7.05
CA VAL A 381 -6.97 -7.42 8.23
C VAL A 381 -8.11 -8.19 8.86
N ARG A 382 -7.85 -9.44 9.24
CA ARG A 382 -8.77 -10.31 9.98
C ARG A 382 -8.02 -10.99 11.11
N VAL A 383 -8.63 -10.99 12.29
CA VAL A 383 -8.18 -11.73 13.48
C VAL A 383 -9.33 -12.65 13.86
N ILE A 384 -9.18 -13.95 13.61
CA ILE A 384 -10.21 -14.98 13.76
C ILE A 384 -9.90 -15.79 15.02
N ASP A 385 -10.85 -15.90 15.94
CA ASP A 385 -10.70 -16.75 17.13
C ASP A 385 -10.87 -18.23 16.75
N VAL A 386 -9.88 -19.05 17.10
CA VAL A 386 -9.87 -20.48 16.78
C VAL A 386 -9.59 -21.39 17.98
N GLU A 387 -9.65 -20.85 19.21
CA GLU A 387 -9.31 -21.57 20.44
C GLU A 387 -10.07 -22.89 20.57
N ALA A 388 -11.38 -22.88 20.30
CA ALA A 388 -12.26 -24.04 20.47
C ALA A 388 -12.79 -24.63 19.14
N SER A 389 -12.32 -24.15 17.98
CA SER A 389 -12.96 -24.46 16.69
C SER A 389 -12.19 -25.49 15.84
N LEU A 390 -10.87 -25.64 16.05
CA LEU A 390 -10.03 -26.51 15.21
C LEU A 390 -9.72 -27.84 15.90
N THR A 391 -9.78 -28.95 15.14
CA THR A 391 -9.23 -30.22 15.61
C THR A 391 -7.70 -30.21 15.55
N PRO A 392 -7.00 -31.03 16.36
CA PRO A 392 -5.54 -31.12 16.31
C PRO A 392 -4.99 -31.45 14.92
N GLU A 393 -5.70 -32.26 14.13
CA GLU A 393 -5.29 -32.64 12.77
C GLU A 393 -5.39 -31.46 11.80
N LEU A 394 -6.45 -30.65 11.93
CA LEU A 394 -6.66 -29.47 11.10
C LEU A 394 -5.62 -28.38 11.43
N GLU A 395 -5.37 -28.19 12.72
CA GLU A 395 -4.33 -27.30 13.23
C GLU A 395 -2.95 -27.70 12.70
N ALA A 396 -2.57 -28.97 12.83
CA ALA A 396 -1.31 -29.48 12.30
C ALA A 396 -1.22 -29.30 10.78
N GLY A 397 -2.33 -29.51 10.06
CA GLY A 397 -2.41 -29.27 8.62
C GLY A 397 -2.21 -27.80 8.23
N LEU A 398 -2.74 -26.86 9.01
CA LEU A 398 -2.48 -25.43 8.85
C LEU A 398 -1.02 -25.10 9.13
N LEU A 399 -0.48 -25.49 10.29
CA LEU A 399 0.91 -25.22 10.67
C LEU A 399 1.92 -25.84 9.70
N ALA A 400 1.60 -26.98 9.08
CA ALA A 400 2.45 -27.58 8.04
C ALA A 400 2.63 -26.66 6.82
N LEU A 401 1.66 -25.78 6.50
CA LEU A 401 1.80 -24.77 5.46
C LEU A 401 2.75 -23.62 5.84
N LYS A 402 3.15 -23.52 7.12
CA LYS A 402 4.16 -22.57 7.61
C LYS A 402 5.56 -23.14 7.60
N ILE A 403 5.72 -24.45 7.40
CA ILE A 403 7.04 -25.07 7.24
C ILE A 403 7.59 -24.65 5.88
N PRO A 404 8.71 -23.91 5.82
CA PRO A 404 9.30 -23.51 4.56
C PRO A 404 9.68 -24.74 3.74
N VAL A 405 9.38 -24.71 2.44
CA VAL A 405 9.72 -25.79 1.53
C VAL A 405 11.25 -25.90 1.45
N ALA A 406 11.78 -27.13 1.44
CA ALA A 406 13.20 -27.37 1.24
C ALA A 406 13.64 -26.76 -0.10
N ILE A 407 14.80 -26.10 -0.11
CA ILE A 407 15.35 -25.51 -1.33
C ILE A 407 15.90 -26.65 -2.18
N ASP A 408 15.51 -26.70 -3.45
CA ASP A 408 16.13 -27.58 -4.42
C ASP A 408 17.41 -26.91 -4.95
N TYR A 409 18.56 -27.49 -4.60
CA TYR A 409 19.88 -27.00 -5.02
C TYR A 409 20.80 -28.18 -5.36
N ALA A 410 21.68 -27.98 -6.35
CA ALA A 410 22.74 -28.94 -6.65
C ALA A 410 23.89 -28.78 -5.63
N PRO A 411 24.32 -29.87 -4.95
CA PRO A 411 25.50 -29.81 -4.08
C PRO A 411 26.73 -29.31 -4.84
N LYS A 412 27.61 -28.58 -4.14
CA LYS A 412 28.86 -28.09 -4.72
C LYS A 412 29.76 -29.24 -5.14
N GLU A 413 30.42 -29.08 -6.28
CA GLU A 413 31.41 -30.00 -6.84
C GLU A 413 32.74 -29.27 -7.10
N PRO A 414 33.88 -29.97 -7.06
CA PRO A 414 35.16 -29.39 -7.47
C PRO A 414 35.18 -29.17 -8.98
N PHE A 415 35.62 -27.99 -9.42
CA PHE A 415 35.84 -27.70 -10.84
C PHE A 415 37.24 -28.13 -11.30
N GLY A 416 38.22 -28.10 -10.38
CA GLY A 416 39.61 -28.45 -10.64
C GLY A 416 40.52 -27.27 -11.00
N ALA A 417 40.01 -26.03 -10.90
CA ALA A 417 40.78 -24.80 -11.03
C ALA A 417 40.15 -23.70 -10.16
N ILE A 418 40.95 -22.73 -9.70
CA ILE A 418 40.46 -21.67 -8.79
C ILE A 418 39.53 -20.65 -9.47
N GLY A 419 39.52 -20.57 -10.80
CA GLY A 419 38.60 -19.71 -11.54
C GLY A 419 38.81 -19.75 -13.06
N VAL A 420 37.85 -19.19 -13.79
CA VAL A 420 37.78 -19.16 -15.26
C VAL A 420 37.15 -17.86 -15.78
N PRO A 421 37.32 -17.50 -17.07
CA PRO A 421 36.52 -16.45 -17.70
C PRO A 421 35.01 -16.77 -17.63
N ALA A 422 34.19 -15.78 -17.28
CA ALA A 422 32.75 -16.01 -17.07
C ALA A 422 31.95 -16.21 -18.37
N ASP A 423 32.45 -15.76 -19.53
CA ASP A 423 31.75 -15.82 -20.82
C ASP A 423 31.38 -17.24 -21.26
N THR A 424 32.15 -18.25 -20.81
CA THR A 424 31.94 -19.66 -21.18
C THR A 424 30.95 -20.39 -20.29
N LEU A 425 30.51 -19.79 -19.19
CA LEU A 425 29.66 -20.46 -18.20
C LEU A 425 28.22 -20.64 -18.67
N THR A 426 27.58 -21.68 -18.16
CA THR A 426 26.19 -22.03 -18.39
C THR A 426 25.48 -22.22 -17.05
N PRO A 427 24.14 -22.20 -17.00
CA PRO A 427 23.40 -22.47 -15.77
C PRO A 427 23.75 -23.83 -15.10
N ASP A 428 24.22 -24.83 -15.85
CA ASP A 428 24.64 -26.11 -15.27
C ASP A 428 25.92 -25.98 -14.40
N ASP A 429 26.70 -24.92 -14.60
CA ASP A 429 27.94 -24.67 -13.86
C ASP A 429 27.70 -24.06 -12.47
N ILE A 430 26.44 -23.89 -12.04
CA ILE A 430 26.07 -23.44 -10.69
C ILE A 430 26.73 -24.31 -9.60
N ARG A 431 26.86 -25.62 -9.84
CA ARG A 431 27.51 -26.55 -8.91
C ARG A 431 29.01 -26.29 -8.69
N PHE A 432 29.64 -25.46 -9.53
CA PHE A 432 31.07 -25.12 -9.47
C PHE A 432 31.32 -23.67 -9.05
N PHE A 433 30.47 -22.74 -9.47
CA PHE A 433 30.69 -21.29 -9.35
C PHE A 433 29.53 -20.53 -8.69
N GLY A 434 28.41 -21.19 -8.42
CA GLY A 434 27.18 -20.57 -7.91
C GLY A 434 26.32 -19.85 -8.96
N GLY A 435 25.13 -19.43 -8.52
CA GLY A 435 24.04 -18.87 -9.31
C GLY A 435 24.43 -17.67 -10.17
N LYS A 436 24.99 -16.62 -9.56
CA LYS A 436 25.33 -15.37 -10.25
C LYS A 436 26.37 -15.58 -11.33
N ALA A 437 27.45 -16.28 -11.01
CA ALA A 437 28.55 -16.51 -11.95
C ALA A 437 28.10 -17.37 -13.15
N ALA A 438 27.37 -18.46 -12.89
CA ALA A 438 26.85 -19.35 -13.93
C ALA A 438 25.88 -18.62 -14.89
N ASN A 439 24.92 -17.87 -14.34
CA ASN A 439 23.97 -17.10 -15.14
C ASN A 439 24.61 -15.90 -15.87
N PHE A 440 25.75 -15.41 -15.39
CA PHE A 440 26.48 -14.33 -16.06
C PHE A 440 26.98 -14.74 -17.46
N GLY A 441 27.31 -16.01 -17.68
CA GLY A 441 27.68 -16.51 -19.01
C GLY A 441 26.53 -16.40 -20.03
N LEU A 442 25.28 -16.67 -19.62
CA LEU A 442 24.09 -16.40 -20.44
C LEU A 442 24.00 -14.90 -20.78
N LEU A 443 24.17 -14.04 -19.78
CA LEU A 443 24.10 -12.59 -19.95
C LEU A 443 25.16 -12.08 -20.95
N ARG A 444 26.41 -12.55 -20.83
CA ARG A 444 27.53 -12.21 -21.74
C ARG A 444 27.24 -12.62 -23.18
N ARG A 445 26.65 -13.79 -23.40
CA ARG A 445 26.27 -14.27 -24.75
C ARG A 445 25.10 -13.49 -25.33
N ALA A 446 24.09 -13.20 -24.52
CA ALA A 446 22.92 -12.44 -24.97
C ALA A 446 23.27 -10.97 -25.26
N LEU A 447 24.12 -10.37 -24.42
CA LEU A 447 24.45 -8.94 -24.44
C LEU A 447 25.97 -8.70 -24.43
N PRO A 448 26.71 -9.04 -25.51
CA PRO A 448 28.17 -8.97 -25.52
C PRO A 448 28.73 -7.55 -25.32
N VAL A 449 27.96 -6.53 -25.68
CA VAL A 449 28.31 -5.10 -25.54
C VAL A 449 27.69 -4.46 -24.30
N ASN A 450 26.46 -4.81 -23.96
CA ASN A 450 25.66 -4.18 -22.90
C ASN A 450 25.73 -4.94 -21.56
N SER A 451 26.83 -5.63 -21.29
CA SER A 451 27.11 -6.30 -20.03
C SER A 451 28.59 -6.16 -19.65
N PRO A 452 28.97 -6.22 -18.36
CA PRO A 452 30.36 -6.01 -17.94
C PRO A 452 31.36 -6.96 -18.62
N SER A 453 32.49 -6.41 -19.05
CA SER A 453 33.61 -7.16 -19.63
C SER A 453 34.93 -6.42 -19.34
N PRO A 454 36.04 -7.11 -19.01
CA PRO A 454 36.14 -8.56 -18.82
C PRO A 454 35.39 -9.04 -17.56
N ALA A 455 35.16 -10.35 -17.45
CA ALA A 455 34.56 -10.97 -16.26
C ALA A 455 35.15 -12.36 -15.97
N VAL A 456 35.34 -12.65 -14.69
CA VAL A 456 35.95 -13.89 -14.17
C VAL A 456 35.05 -14.50 -13.10
N ALA A 457 35.01 -15.82 -13.00
CA ALA A 457 34.34 -16.55 -11.93
C ALA A 457 35.35 -17.35 -11.11
N LEU A 458 35.39 -17.12 -9.78
CA LEU A 458 36.14 -17.93 -8.83
C LEU A 458 35.28 -19.12 -8.39
N SER A 459 35.87 -20.32 -8.41
CA SER A 459 35.18 -21.58 -8.14
C SER A 459 35.08 -21.89 -6.64
N PHE A 460 34.27 -22.91 -6.31
CA PHE A 460 34.25 -23.48 -4.97
C PHE A 460 35.56 -24.17 -4.56
N ASP A 461 36.48 -24.48 -5.49
CA ASP A 461 37.80 -25.03 -5.13
C ASP A 461 38.60 -24.01 -4.30
N LEU A 462 38.54 -22.72 -4.63
CA LEU A 462 39.20 -21.66 -3.85
C LEU A 462 38.56 -21.50 -2.47
N TRP A 463 37.23 -21.55 -2.41
CA TRP A 463 36.46 -21.50 -1.16
C TRP A 463 36.82 -22.65 -0.23
N ASP A 464 36.80 -23.89 -0.75
CA ASP A 464 37.12 -25.07 0.06
C ASP A 464 38.56 -25.05 0.52
N ALA A 465 39.52 -24.72 -0.35
CA ALA A 465 40.92 -24.58 0.03
C ALA A 465 41.13 -23.48 1.08
N PHE A 466 40.38 -22.37 1.01
CA PHE A 466 40.44 -21.31 2.02
C PHE A 466 39.87 -21.77 3.36
N LEU A 467 38.78 -22.54 3.38
CA LEU A 467 38.22 -23.06 4.64
C LEU A 467 39.04 -24.21 5.24
N ASP A 468 39.73 -25.00 4.41
CA ASP A 468 40.53 -26.14 4.85
C ASP A 468 41.92 -25.74 5.36
N GLN A 469 42.30 -24.46 5.25
CA GLN A 469 43.55 -23.94 5.79
C GLN A 469 43.63 -24.11 7.32
N ALA A 470 44.85 -24.31 7.83
CA ALA A 470 45.11 -24.31 9.26
C ALA A 470 44.92 -22.90 9.85
N LEU A 471 44.17 -22.78 10.95
CA LEU A 471 43.97 -21.49 11.60
C LEU A 471 45.20 -21.14 12.46
N PRO A 472 45.81 -19.96 12.28
CA PRO A 472 47.01 -19.56 13.02
C PRO A 472 46.86 -19.72 14.54
N GLY A 473 47.84 -20.36 15.18
CA GLY A 473 47.84 -20.57 16.63
C GLY A 473 46.94 -21.70 17.13
N THR A 474 46.37 -22.52 16.23
CA THR A 474 45.55 -23.70 16.59
C THR A 474 45.93 -24.93 15.74
N ASP A 475 45.59 -26.14 16.23
CA ASP A 475 45.75 -27.39 15.48
C ASP A 475 44.56 -27.72 14.55
N ARG A 476 43.63 -26.76 14.35
CA ARG A 476 42.35 -26.99 13.66
C ARG A 476 42.29 -26.16 12.37
N SER A 477 41.54 -26.65 11.38
CA SER A 477 41.24 -25.85 10.19
C SER A 477 40.17 -24.79 10.49
N LEU A 478 40.11 -23.74 9.67
CA LEU A 478 39.06 -22.72 9.75
C LEU A 478 37.67 -23.36 9.68
N ARG A 479 37.45 -24.30 8.76
CA ARG A 479 36.18 -25.06 8.63
C ARG A 479 35.78 -25.73 9.94
N HIS A 480 36.72 -26.41 10.58
CA HIS A 480 36.43 -27.16 11.81
C HIS A 480 36.09 -26.23 12.98
N GLU A 481 36.79 -25.09 13.10
CA GLU A 481 36.46 -24.08 14.12
C GLU A 481 35.07 -23.47 13.90
N ILE A 482 34.71 -23.15 12.66
CA ILE A 482 33.38 -22.64 12.31
C ILE A 482 32.30 -23.67 12.68
N ALA A 483 32.49 -24.94 12.31
CA ALA A 483 31.53 -26.01 12.62
C ALA A 483 31.30 -26.18 14.14
N LEU A 484 32.35 -26.09 14.95
CA LEU A 484 32.22 -26.15 16.41
C LEU A 484 31.42 -24.98 16.98
N ARG A 485 31.62 -23.76 16.44
CA ARG A 485 30.89 -22.57 16.88
C ARG A 485 29.40 -22.63 16.51
N LEU A 486 29.07 -23.22 15.36
CA LEU A 486 27.70 -23.33 14.85
C LEU A 486 26.94 -24.56 15.39
N ALA A 487 27.63 -25.54 15.97
CA ALA A 487 27.03 -26.77 16.50
C ALA A 487 25.82 -26.59 17.44
N PRO A 488 25.71 -25.52 18.26
CA PRO A 488 24.51 -25.26 19.07
C PRO A 488 23.26 -24.85 18.29
N PHE A 489 23.37 -24.47 17.01
CA PHE A 489 22.30 -23.84 16.22
C PHE A 489 21.84 -24.72 15.05
N THR A 490 21.26 -25.87 15.34
CA THR A 490 20.81 -26.85 14.33
C THR A 490 19.31 -26.91 14.11
N ALA A 491 18.52 -26.21 14.93
CA ALA A 491 17.06 -26.16 14.84
C ALA A 491 16.56 -24.72 14.65
N PHE A 492 15.55 -24.56 13.80
CA PHE A 492 14.85 -23.29 13.62
C PHE A 492 13.59 -23.23 14.50
N PRO A 493 13.31 -22.11 15.18
CA PRO A 493 14.15 -20.91 15.31
C PRO A 493 15.25 -21.08 16.38
N PRO A 494 16.46 -20.54 16.16
CA PRO A 494 17.54 -20.58 17.14
C PRO A 494 17.43 -19.46 18.19
N ASP A 495 18.28 -19.50 19.22
CA ASP A 495 18.56 -18.32 20.05
C ASP A 495 19.26 -17.25 19.19
N ILE A 496 18.49 -16.27 18.72
CA ILE A 496 18.95 -15.23 17.79
C ILE A 496 20.07 -14.37 18.39
N ALA A 497 20.01 -14.05 19.69
CA ALA A 497 20.99 -13.17 20.31
C ALA A 497 22.35 -13.88 20.45
N ALA A 498 22.34 -15.14 20.87
CA ALA A 498 23.55 -15.97 20.90
C ALA A 498 24.10 -16.21 19.49
N LEU A 499 23.24 -16.51 18.52
CA LEU A 499 23.62 -16.74 17.13
C LEU A 499 24.31 -15.52 16.51
N LYS A 500 23.75 -14.31 16.65
CA LYS A 500 24.34 -13.07 16.12
C LYS A 500 25.77 -12.86 16.62
N THR A 501 26.00 -13.11 17.92
CA THR A 501 27.32 -12.99 18.54
C THR A 501 28.31 -14.00 17.94
N VAL A 502 27.87 -15.25 17.77
CA VAL A 502 28.70 -16.31 17.19
C VAL A 502 29.03 -16.04 15.72
N LEU A 503 28.06 -15.63 14.91
CA LEU A 503 28.26 -15.30 13.50
C LEU A 503 29.18 -14.09 13.33
N ALA A 504 29.07 -13.07 14.18
CA ALA A 504 30.03 -11.96 14.20
C ALA A 504 31.46 -12.44 14.40
N GLY A 505 31.69 -13.29 15.41
CA GLY A 505 33.01 -13.86 15.66
C GLY A 505 33.54 -14.77 14.54
N ILE A 506 32.66 -15.41 13.75
CA ILE A 506 33.05 -16.18 12.55
C ILE A 506 33.47 -15.23 11.42
N ARG A 507 32.75 -14.13 11.22
CA ARG A 507 33.11 -13.11 10.22
C ARG A 507 34.47 -12.48 10.55
N ASP A 508 34.74 -12.21 11.83
CA ASP A 508 36.05 -11.70 12.29
C ASP A 508 37.18 -12.71 12.02
N LEU A 509 36.95 -14.02 12.24
CA LEU A 509 37.94 -15.05 11.89
C LEU A 509 38.30 -15.02 10.41
N ILE A 510 37.29 -14.93 9.52
CA ILE A 510 37.49 -14.93 8.07
C ILE A 510 38.19 -13.65 7.59
N THR A 511 37.87 -12.51 8.19
CA THR A 511 38.35 -11.20 7.73
C THR A 511 39.70 -10.80 8.33
N ASP A 512 39.95 -11.12 9.60
CA ASP A 512 41.10 -10.62 10.35
C ASP A 512 42.14 -11.70 10.68
N THR A 513 41.74 -12.98 10.74
CA THR A 513 42.66 -14.07 11.13
C THR A 513 43.12 -14.92 9.96
N ALA A 514 42.18 -15.32 9.08
CA ALA A 514 42.48 -16.16 7.94
C ALA A 514 43.08 -15.34 6.78
N GLY A 515 43.99 -15.97 6.03
CA GLY A 515 44.68 -15.38 4.89
C GLY A 515 44.70 -16.32 3.69
N PHE A 516 45.09 -15.81 2.53
CA PHE A 516 45.44 -16.67 1.41
C PHE A 516 46.90 -17.11 1.57
N THR A 517 47.22 -18.32 1.12
CA THR A 517 48.62 -18.75 1.00
C THR A 517 49.31 -17.99 -0.13
N THR A 518 50.63 -17.82 -0.08
CA THR A 518 51.39 -17.16 -1.15
C THR A 518 51.13 -17.76 -2.54
N GLY A 519 50.89 -19.08 -2.62
CA GLY A 519 50.53 -19.73 -3.88
C GLY A 519 49.12 -19.36 -4.37
N GLN A 520 48.16 -19.22 -3.46
CA GLN A 520 46.80 -18.75 -3.81
C GLN A 520 46.82 -17.27 -4.22
N GLU A 521 47.60 -16.43 -3.53
CA GLU A 521 47.76 -15.01 -3.87
C GLU A 521 48.31 -14.83 -5.29
N GLN A 522 49.39 -15.55 -5.63
CA GLN A 522 49.97 -15.52 -6.97
C GLN A 522 48.98 -15.98 -8.05
N ALA A 523 48.27 -17.09 -7.81
CA ALA A 523 47.29 -17.60 -8.76
C ALA A 523 46.09 -16.65 -8.95
N LEU A 524 45.67 -15.96 -7.87
CA LEU A 524 44.63 -14.93 -7.93
C LEU A 524 45.10 -13.70 -8.70
N ILE A 525 46.33 -13.21 -8.46
CA ILE A 525 46.91 -12.09 -9.21
C ILE A 525 47.00 -12.41 -10.70
N GLU A 526 47.49 -13.61 -11.05
CA GLU A 526 47.57 -14.06 -12.45
C GLU A 526 46.19 -14.09 -13.11
N LEU A 527 45.19 -14.65 -12.43
CA LEU A 527 43.82 -14.73 -12.93
C LEU A 527 43.18 -13.34 -13.10
N LEU A 528 43.46 -12.41 -12.18
CA LEU A 528 42.93 -11.04 -12.21
C LEU A 528 43.73 -10.10 -13.13
N GLY A 529 44.85 -10.55 -13.71
CA GLY A 529 45.68 -9.75 -14.63
C GLY A 529 44.99 -9.32 -15.93
N VAL A 530 43.78 -9.83 -16.19
CA VAL A 530 42.92 -9.38 -17.31
C VAL A 530 42.25 -8.03 -17.04
N PHE A 531 42.18 -7.57 -15.80
CA PHE A 531 41.58 -6.31 -15.39
C PHE A 531 42.59 -5.16 -15.42
N ASP A 532 42.12 -3.93 -15.61
CA ASP A 532 42.94 -2.74 -15.38
C ASP A 532 43.26 -2.64 -13.88
N PRO A 533 44.53 -2.72 -13.46
CA PRO A 533 44.88 -2.75 -12.05
C PRO A 533 44.56 -1.44 -11.32
N GLY A 534 44.51 -0.31 -12.04
CA GLY A 534 44.22 1.02 -11.48
C GLY A 534 42.73 1.32 -11.33
N ARG A 535 41.85 0.38 -11.71
CA ARG A 535 40.40 0.54 -11.64
C ARG A 535 39.80 -0.47 -10.67
N LYS A 536 38.86 -0.03 -9.84
CA LYS A 536 38.17 -0.88 -8.87
C LYS A 536 37.55 -2.12 -9.54
N ILE A 537 37.75 -3.27 -8.92
CA ILE A 537 37.20 -4.57 -9.32
C ILE A 537 36.13 -4.97 -8.32
N ARG A 538 34.92 -5.30 -8.79
CA ARG A 538 33.78 -5.77 -8.00
C ARG A 538 33.81 -7.29 -7.88
N PHE A 539 33.75 -7.77 -6.64
CA PHE A 539 33.65 -9.18 -6.25
C PHE A 539 32.23 -9.42 -5.71
N ARG A 540 31.41 -10.13 -6.49
CA ARG A 540 30.01 -10.47 -6.16
C ARG A 540 29.92 -11.90 -5.64
N SER A 541 29.25 -12.07 -4.50
CA SER A 541 28.93 -13.38 -3.93
C SER A 541 28.15 -14.25 -4.92
N SER A 542 28.52 -15.52 -5.05
CA SER A 542 27.89 -16.46 -5.98
C SER A 542 27.78 -17.84 -5.34
N THR A 543 26.67 -18.14 -4.67
CA THR A 543 26.44 -19.45 -4.00
C THR A 543 25.62 -20.41 -4.86
N ASN A 544 25.70 -21.72 -4.61
CA ASN A 544 24.91 -22.74 -5.33
C ASN A 544 23.46 -22.89 -4.83
N VAL A 545 23.10 -22.17 -3.77
CA VAL A 545 21.73 -22.16 -3.22
C VAL A 545 20.89 -21.00 -3.75
N GLU A 546 21.53 -19.95 -4.29
CA GLU A 546 20.85 -18.74 -4.77
C GLU A 546 20.55 -18.79 -6.27
N ASP A 547 19.70 -17.88 -6.73
CA ASP A 547 19.33 -17.70 -8.14
C ASP A 547 18.81 -18.97 -8.84
N SER A 548 18.07 -19.81 -8.09
CA SER A 548 17.36 -20.97 -8.61
C SER A 548 15.85 -20.73 -8.71
N GLU A 549 15.13 -21.64 -9.36
CA GLU A 549 13.66 -21.62 -9.44
C GLU A 549 12.95 -21.87 -8.10
N SER A 550 13.69 -22.27 -7.05
CA SER A 550 13.16 -22.55 -5.72
C SER A 550 13.59 -21.52 -4.68
N PHE A 551 14.71 -20.80 -4.89
CA PHE A 551 15.23 -19.80 -3.96
C PHE A 551 16.13 -18.77 -4.65
N THR A 552 15.86 -17.48 -4.43
CA THR A 552 16.62 -16.40 -5.06
C THR A 552 17.81 -15.93 -4.23
N GLY A 553 17.74 -16.03 -2.89
CA GLY A 553 18.80 -15.57 -1.98
C GLY A 553 19.13 -14.07 -2.05
N ALA A 554 18.26 -13.25 -2.65
CA ALA A 554 18.50 -11.83 -2.87
C ALA A 554 18.71 -11.07 -1.54
N GLY A 555 19.77 -10.26 -1.48
CA GLY A 555 20.07 -9.43 -0.31
C GLY A 555 20.69 -10.17 0.89
N LEU A 556 20.94 -11.48 0.79
CA LEU A 556 21.52 -12.25 1.91
C LEU A 556 23.04 -12.09 2.04
N TYR A 557 23.72 -11.92 0.91
CA TYR A 557 25.18 -11.91 0.81
C TYR A 557 25.69 -10.57 0.29
N ASP A 558 26.90 -10.19 0.71
CA ASP A 558 27.49 -8.90 0.37
C ASP A 558 28.46 -9.02 -0.81
N SER A 559 28.60 -7.91 -1.54
CA SER A 559 29.58 -7.76 -2.61
C SER A 559 30.52 -6.61 -2.28
N TYR A 560 31.81 -6.78 -2.56
CA TYR A 560 32.85 -5.81 -2.21
C TYR A 560 33.67 -5.42 -3.42
N SER A 561 34.19 -4.20 -3.42
CA SER A 561 35.16 -3.77 -4.43
C SER A 561 36.57 -3.82 -3.85
N GLY A 562 37.56 -4.19 -4.68
CA GLY A 562 38.97 -4.19 -4.36
C GLY A 562 39.82 -3.50 -5.43
N CYS A 563 41.00 -3.05 -5.06
CA CYS A 563 42.00 -2.45 -5.95
C CYS A 563 43.15 -3.45 -6.15
N LEU A 564 43.47 -3.77 -7.39
CA LEU A 564 44.56 -4.72 -7.68
C LEU A 564 45.94 -4.06 -7.53
N LEU A 565 46.07 -2.75 -7.77
CA LEU A 565 47.34 -2.03 -7.53
C LEU A 565 47.80 -2.10 -6.07
N ASP A 566 46.86 -2.02 -5.12
CA ASP A 566 47.18 -2.10 -3.68
C ASP A 566 47.86 -3.43 -3.30
N ASP A 567 47.65 -4.53 -4.05
CA ASP A 567 48.34 -5.80 -3.79
C ASP A 567 49.59 -5.98 -4.69
N LEU A 568 49.94 -4.99 -5.53
CA LEU A 568 51.05 -5.04 -6.50
C LEU A 568 52.16 -4.02 -6.24
N ASP A 569 51.92 -2.98 -5.44
CA ASP A 569 52.87 -1.89 -5.19
C ASP A 569 53.91 -2.21 -4.10
N GLY A 570 53.67 -3.25 -3.30
CA GLY A 570 54.65 -3.85 -2.41
C GLY A 570 54.71 -3.25 -1.01
N ASP A 571 53.66 -2.53 -0.59
CA ASP A 571 53.46 -2.14 0.81
C ASP A 571 52.00 -2.34 1.25
N ASP A 572 51.66 -1.91 2.48
CA ASP A 572 50.29 -1.98 3.05
C ASP A 572 49.80 -0.58 3.48
N THR A 573 50.38 0.49 2.90
CA THR A 573 50.22 1.89 3.30
C THR A 573 49.25 2.63 2.39
N GLY A 574 48.06 2.92 2.93
CA GLY A 574 47.06 3.70 2.18
C GLY A 574 47.46 5.16 1.88
N PRO A 575 46.63 5.87 1.09
CA PRO A 575 45.28 5.51 0.68
C PRO A 575 45.23 4.50 -0.47
N SER A 576 44.07 3.87 -0.69
CA SER A 576 43.87 2.94 -1.82
C SER A 576 44.18 3.62 -3.16
N ALA A 577 44.96 2.98 -4.01
CA ALA A 577 45.39 3.50 -5.31
C ALA A 577 44.21 3.72 -6.27
N CYS A 578 43.15 2.91 -6.14
CA CYS A 578 41.93 3.02 -6.93
C CYS A 578 40.87 3.93 -6.28
N ASP A 579 41.09 4.41 -5.04
CA ASP A 579 40.20 5.31 -4.31
C ASP A 579 40.94 6.15 -3.26
N PRO A 580 41.44 7.34 -3.64
CA PRO A 580 42.18 8.20 -2.72
C PRO A 580 41.38 8.67 -1.49
N THR A 581 40.04 8.52 -1.49
CA THR A 581 39.20 8.85 -0.33
C THR A 581 39.29 7.80 0.79
N GLN A 582 39.73 6.58 0.45
CA GLN A 582 39.89 5.48 1.39
C GLN A 582 41.30 5.52 1.99
N ARG A 583 41.40 5.90 3.27
CA ARG A 583 42.68 6.10 3.98
C ARG A 583 43.58 4.86 4.06
N ASN A 584 42.99 3.67 3.99
CA ASN A 584 43.72 2.41 4.00
C ASN A 584 43.55 1.74 2.64
N GLU A 585 44.53 0.94 2.27
CA GLU A 585 44.42 0.06 1.11
C GLU A 585 43.19 -0.85 1.17
N ARG A 586 42.72 -1.18 -0.03
CA ARG A 586 41.52 -1.96 -0.29
C ARG A 586 41.85 -3.05 -1.32
N GLY A 587 42.91 -3.81 -1.08
CA GLY A 587 43.33 -4.94 -1.92
C GLY A 587 42.22 -5.95 -2.27
N VAL A 588 42.40 -6.68 -3.38
CA VAL A 588 41.51 -7.74 -3.87
C VAL A 588 41.42 -8.91 -2.91
N PHE A 589 42.50 -9.28 -2.21
CA PHE A 589 42.46 -10.37 -1.21
C PHE A 589 41.54 -10.03 -0.04
N ARG A 590 41.57 -8.78 0.41
CA ARG A 590 40.64 -8.25 1.41
C ARG A 590 39.20 -8.31 0.90
N ALA A 591 38.96 -7.94 -0.35
CA ALA A 591 37.61 -7.98 -0.93
C ALA A 591 37.04 -9.41 -0.96
N ILE A 592 37.83 -10.41 -1.39
CA ILE A 592 37.40 -11.82 -1.44
C ILE A 592 37.10 -12.35 -0.03
N ARG A 593 37.95 -12.09 0.97
CA ARG A 593 37.70 -12.49 2.37
C ARG A 593 36.39 -11.92 2.91
N ARG A 594 36.07 -10.66 2.60
CA ARG A 594 34.80 -10.06 3.02
C ARG A 594 33.59 -10.68 2.31
N VAL A 595 33.71 -11.05 1.03
CA VAL A 595 32.67 -11.82 0.33
C VAL A 595 32.46 -13.18 1.03
N TYR A 596 33.55 -13.88 1.37
CA TYR A 596 33.50 -15.15 2.10
C TYR A 596 32.88 -15.02 3.48
N ALA A 597 33.20 -13.94 4.22
CA ALA A 597 32.59 -13.67 5.52
C ALA A 597 31.08 -13.44 5.39
N SER A 598 30.61 -12.83 4.30
CA SER A 598 29.19 -12.59 4.07
C SER A 598 28.36 -13.87 3.94
N PHE A 599 29.00 -15.01 3.64
CA PHE A 599 28.34 -16.32 3.70
C PHE A 599 27.72 -16.57 5.08
N TYR A 600 28.31 -16.01 6.14
CA TYR A 600 27.88 -16.10 7.53
C TYR A 600 27.18 -14.83 8.02
N ASN A 601 26.58 -14.02 7.13
CA ASN A 601 25.67 -12.95 7.53
C ASN A 601 24.47 -13.51 8.29
N ASP A 602 23.92 -12.73 9.22
CA ASP A 602 22.86 -13.19 10.13
C ASP A 602 21.65 -13.75 9.37
N ASN A 603 21.12 -12.97 8.42
CA ASN A 603 19.99 -13.39 7.60
C ASN A 603 20.35 -14.53 6.62
N ALA A 604 21.58 -14.56 6.10
CA ALA A 604 22.02 -15.64 5.21
C ALA A 604 22.04 -17.00 5.93
N PHE A 605 22.60 -17.04 7.13
CA PHE A 605 22.62 -18.25 7.94
C PHE A 605 21.21 -18.64 8.40
N LEU A 606 20.40 -17.68 8.87
CA LEU A 606 19.04 -17.94 9.31
C LEU A 606 18.16 -18.53 8.20
N GLU A 607 18.27 -18.02 6.97
CA GLU A 607 17.55 -18.58 5.83
C GLU A 607 18.00 -19.99 5.49
N ARG A 608 19.32 -20.27 5.49
CA ARG A 608 19.82 -21.63 5.31
C ARG A 608 19.31 -22.59 6.39
N LEU A 609 19.35 -22.16 7.66
CA LEU A 609 18.83 -22.95 8.78
C LEU A 609 17.31 -23.19 8.66
N ARG A 610 16.56 -22.15 8.29
CA ARG A 610 15.11 -22.18 8.09
C ARG A 610 14.70 -23.19 7.02
N HIS A 611 15.46 -23.25 5.94
CA HIS A 611 15.24 -24.17 4.81
C HIS A 611 15.99 -25.51 4.95
N GLN A 612 16.62 -25.75 6.10
CA GLN A 612 17.38 -26.98 6.39
C GLN A 612 18.49 -27.29 5.36
N VAL A 613 19.12 -26.24 4.84
CA VAL A 613 20.25 -26.35 3.90
C VAL A 613 21.44 -26.97 4.61
N ASN A 614 22.04 -28.00 4.00
CA ASN A 614 23.24 -28.64 4.52
C ASN A 614 24.48 -27.78 4.19
N GLU A 615 25.09 -27.14 5.20
CA GLU A 615 26.26 -26.26 4.99
C GLU A 615 27.46 -26.96 4.33
N ALA A 616 27.58 -28.29 4.43
CA ALA A 616 28.66 -29.03 3.79
C ALA A 616 28.53 -29.13 2.26
N GLU A 617 27.31 -28.99 1.74
CA GLU A 617 26.98 -29.12 0.31
C GLU A 617 26.98 -27.77 -0.42
N VAL A 618 27.29 -26.69 0.28
CA VAL A 618 27.13 -25.33 -0.24
C VAL A 618 28.42 -24.53 -0.09
N GLY A 619 28.62 -23.59 -1.00
CA GLY A 619 29.86 -22.80 -1.05
C GLY A 619 29.65 -21.38 -1.53
N MET A 620 30.73 -20.61 -1.50
CA MET A 620 30.78 -19.25 -2.00
C MET A 620 31.78 -19.15 -3.16
N GLY A 621 31.26 -19.19 -4.39
CA GLY A 621 31.97 -18.74 -5.57
C GLY A 621 31.94 -17.22 -5.63
N VAL A 622 32.67 -16.63 -6.58
CA VAL A 622 32.74 -15.17 -6.71
C VAL A 622 32.72 -14.78 -8.18
N LEU A 623 31.72 -13.99 -8.57
CA LEU A 623 31.69 -13.33 -9.88
C LEU A 623 32.46 -12.01 -9.79
N VAL A 624 33.42 -11.83 -10.69
CA VAL A 624 34.37 -10.71 -10.70
C VAL A 624 34.23 -9.92 -12.00
N HIS A 625 34.02 -8.61 -11.90
CA HIS A 625 34.01 -7.67 -13.03
C HIS A 625 34.38 -6.27 -12.54
N HIS A 626 34.68 -5.29 -13.41
CA HIS A 626 34.92 -3.91 -12.95
C HIS A 626 33.70 -3.32 -12.23
N SER A 627 33.93 -2.56 -11.15
CA SER A 627 32.82 -1.84 -10.50
C SER A 627 32.38 -0.65 -11.35
N PHE A 628 31.14 -0.23 -11.15
CA PHE A 628 30.61 1.04 -11.66
C PHE A 628 30.96 2.13 -10.64
N PRO A 629 31.72 3.16 -11.00
CA PRO A 629 31.96 4.30 -10.13
C PRO A 629 30.66 5.10 -9.92
N ASP A 630 30.36 5.46 -8.67
CA ASP A 630 29.06 6.07 -8.32
C ASP A 630 28.80 7.39 -9.09
N ASP A 631 29.85 8.12 -9.45
CA ASP A 631 29.80 9.37 -10.22
C ASP A 631 29.57 9.16 -11.72
N GLU A 632 29.79 7.95 -12.23
CA GLU A 632 29.48 7.55 -13.62
C GLU A 632 28.06 7.01 -13.77
N GLU A 633 27.39 6.65 -12.66
CA GLU A 633 26.04 6.10 -12.67
C GLU A 633 24.96 7.17 -12.81
N LEU A 634 24.17 7.07 -13.86
CA LEU A 634 22.99 7.93 -14.07
C LEU A 634 21.74 7.32 -13.44
N ALA A 635 21.61 5.99 -13.47
CA ALA A 635 20.52 5.27 -12.81
C ALA A 635 20.92 3.82 -12.48
N ASN A 636 20.32 3.29 -11.42
CA ASN A 636 20.45 1.90 -11.00
C ASN A 636 19.06 1.28 -10.90
N GLY A 637 18.88 0.07 -11.43
CA GLY A 637 17.55 -0.50 -11.59
C GLY A 637 17.48 -2.02 -11.51
N VAL A 638 16.27 -2.50 -11.27
CA VAL A 638 15.88 -3.91 -11.30
C VAL A 638 14.62 -4.07 -12.14
N ALA A 639 14.55 -5.11 -12.96
CA ALA A 639 13.37 -5.43 -13.76
C ALA A 639 12.91 -6.86 -13.52
N THR A 640 11.62 -7.03 -13.22
CA THR A 640 10.96 -8.34 -13.06
C THR A 640 10.03 -8.57 -14.24
N LEU A 641 10.17 -9.69 -14.96
CA LEU A 641 9.42 -9.97 -16.19
C LEU A 641 8.72 -11.34 -16.15
N ASP A 642 7.44 -11.38 -16.55
CA ASP A 642 6.72 -12.59 -16.98
C ASP A 642 6.96 -12.81 -18.48
N CYS A 643 7.64 -13.91 -18.81
CA CYS A 643 8.04 -14.26 -20.17
C CYS A 643 7.19 -15.45 -20.65
N ARG A 644 6.37 -15.23 -21.68
CA ARG A 644 5.49 -16.27 -22.27
C ARG A 644 5.94 -16.59 -23.69
N TYR A 645 6.43 -17.81 -23.88
CA TYR A 645 7.02 -18.33 -25.12
C TYR A 645 6.21 -19.48 -25.74
N ALA A 646 4.93 -19.64 -25.36
CA ALA A 646 4.03 -20.63 -25.96
C ALA A 646 3.98 -20.58 -27.50
N ASN A 647 4.22 -19.40 -28.09
CA ASN A 647 4.57 -19.25 -29.50
C ASN A 647 5.92 -18.51 -29.62
N PRO A 648 7.04 -19.22 -29.85
CA PRO A 648 8.37 -18.60 -29.91
C PRO A 648 8.51 -17.52 -31.00
N ALA A 649 7.68 -17.56 -32.05
CA ALA A 649 7.68 -16.54 -33.10
C ALA A 649 7.02 -15.21 -32.65
N ARG A 650 6.24 -15.22 -31.57
CA ARG A 650 5.56 -14.05 -31.00
C ARG A 650 5.50 -14.16 -29.46
N PRO A 651 6.64 -14.00 -28.77
CA PRO A 651 6.64 -14.04 -27.32
C PRO A 651 5.91 -12.82 -26.75
N PHE A 652 5.36 -13.00 -25.55
CA PHE A 652 4.77 -11.92 -24.75
C PHE A 652 5.61 -11.74 -23.50
N LEU A 653 6.09 -10.51 -23.26
CA LEU A 653 6.84 -10.13 -22.07
C LEU A 653 6.07 -9.02 -21.37
N SER A 654 5.96 -9.06 -20.05
CA SER A 654 5.35 -7.99 -19.26
C SER A 654 5.95 -7.94 -17.87
N GLY A 655 6.08 -6.77 -17.27
CA GLY A 655 6.55 -6.64 -15.90
C GLY A 655 7.03 -5.23 -15.55
N ASP A 656 7.67 -5.08 -14.40
CA ASP A 656 8.00 -3.76 -13.86
C ASP A 656 9.51 -3.52 -13.86
N MET A 657 9.90 -2.28 -14.16
CA MET A 657 11.24 -1.73 -14.01
C MET A 657 11.22 -0.77 -12.82
N VAL A 658 11.98 -1.08 -11.78
CA VAL A 658 12.13 -0.28 -10.57
C VAL A 658 13.50 0.40 -10.62
N THR A 659 13.53 1.72 -10.54
CA THR A 659 14.71 2.54 -10.86
C THR A 659 14.97 3.63 -9.83
N GLN A 660 16.24 3.83 -9.49
CA GLN A 660 16.72 4.93 -8.67
C GLN A 660 17.70 5.81 -9.46
N LEU A 661 17.71 7.11 -9.12
CA LEU A 661 18.63 8.08 -9.69
C LEU A 661 20.04 7.84 -9.14
N GLY A 662 21.03 7.90 -10.01
CA GLY A 662 22.43 7.70 -9.64
C GLY A 662 22.75 6.27 -9.21
N ALA A 663 23.74 6.13 -8.32
CA ALA A 663 24.21 4.85 -7.80
C ALA A 663 23.35 4.24 -6.68
N GLU A 664 22.28 4.92 -6.26
CA GLU A 664 21.46 4.49 -5.14
C GLU A 664 20.85 3.11 -5.37
N SER A 665 20.81 2.30 -4.32
CA SER A 665 20.37 0.92 -4.40
C SER A 665 18.85 0.81 -4.44
N VAL A 666 18.33 0.08 -5.42
CA VAL A 666 16.92 -0.33 -5.48
C VAL A 666 16.65 -1.56 -4.60
N THR A 667 17.61 -2.48 -4.51
CA THR A 667 17.44 -3.74 -3.80
C THR A 667 17.60 -3.61 -2.29
N ASN A 668 18.40 -2.62 -1.85
CA ASN A 668 18.65 -2.31 -0.44
C ASN A 668 18.69 -0.78 -0.27
N PRO A 669 17.53 -0.09 -0.38
CA PRO A 669 17.51 1.37 -0.22
C PRO A 669 17.87 1.75 1.21
N ASP A 670 18.45 2.94 1.39
CA ASP A 670 18.77 3.50 2.72
C ASP A 670 17.52 3.88 3.56
N GLY A 671 16.33 3.63 3.00
CA GLY A 671 15.03 3.91 3.58
C GLY A 671 14.52 5.33 3.34
N SER A 672 15.35 6.23 2.80
CA SER A 672 15.05 7.65 2.56
C SER A 672 14.49 7.94 1.16
N ALA A 673 14.58 6.97 0.24
CA ALA A 673 14.14 7.12 -1.14
C ALA A 673 13.08 6.10 -1.58
N THR A 674 12.01 6.59 -2.21
CA THR A 674 11.11 5.79 -3.04
C THR A 674 11.64 5.72 -4.48
N PRO A 675 11.68 4.54 -5.11
CA PRO A 675 12.10 4.38 -6.50
C PRO A 675 10.99 4.74 -7.49
N GLU A 676 11.38 5.02 -8.74
CA GLU A 676 10.47 5.13 -9.88
C GLU A 676 10.09 3.72 -10.37
N VAL A 677 8.80 3.50 -10.64
CA VAL A 677 8.29 2.21 -11.12
C VAL A 677 7.62 2.41 -12.48
N VAL A 678 8.13 1.71 -13.49
CA VAL A 678 7.62 1.73 -14.87
C VAL A 678 7.21 0.33 -15.26
N ASN A 679 5.94 0.15 -15.60
CA ASN A 679 5.47 -1.08 -16.21
C ASN A 679 5.91 -1.11 -17.68
N TYR A 680 6.43 -2.25 -18.12
CA TYR A 680 6.83 -2.56 -19.48
C TYR A 680 6.03 -3.74 -20.00
N PHE A 681 5.58 -3.66 -21.25
CA PHE A 681 5.02 -4.81 -21.95
C PHE A 681 5.50 -4.88 -23.38
N ARG A 682 5.50 -6.11 -23.92
CA ARG A 682 5.75 -6.41 -25.33
C ARG A 682 4.89 -7.56 -25.80
N SER A 683 4.29 -7.39 -26.98
CA SER A 683 3.58 -8.42 -27.72
C SER A 683 4.03 -8.42 -29.18
N GLY A 684 4.86 -9.40 -29.56
CA GLY A 684 5.50 -9.42 -30.88
C GLY A 684 6.36 -8.17 -31.14
N SER A 685 5.98 -7.36 -32.14
CA SER A 685 6.69 -6.13 -32.50
C SER A 685 6.20 -4.89 -31.76
N ILE A 686 5.14 -4.98 -30.96
CA ILE A 686 4.58 -3.85 -30.20
C ILE A 686 5.19 -3.89 -28.80
N ALA A 687 5.79 -2.77 -28.37
CA ALA A 687 6.29 -2.56 -27.01
C ALA A 687 5.75 -1.24 -26.47
N GLY A 688 5.53 -1.17 -25.15
CA GLY A 688 5.05 0.03 -24.49
C GLY A 688 5.48 0.09 -23.03
N VAL A 689 5.45 1.29 -22.47
CA VAL A 689 5.78 1.56 -21.07
C VAL A 689 4.74 2.49 -20.44
N GLU A 690 4.44 2.26 -19.16
CA GLU A 690 3.49 3.04 -18.35
C GLU A 690 4.13 3.38 -17.00
N LEU A 691 4.17 4.65 -16.62
CA LEU A 691 4.67 5.07 -15.32
C LEU A 691 3.64 4.74 -14.22
N ARG A 692 4.07 4.01 -13.19
CA ARG A 692 3.23 3.57 -12.07
C ARG A 692 3.52 4.34 -10.79
N ALA A 693 4.77 4.74 -10.57
CA ALA A 693 5.20 5.55 -9.43
C ALA A 693 6.40 6.44 -9.78
N TYR A 694 6.45 7.65 -9.22
CA TYR A 694 7.59 8.56 -9.36
C TYR A 694 8.67 8.28 -8.30
N SER A 695 9.94 8.50 -8.63
CA SER A 695 11.02 8.48 -7.64
C SER A 695 10.97 9.72 -6.75
N SER A 696 11.27 9.54 -5.47
CA SER A 696 11.50 10.65 -4.52
C SER A 696 12.82 11.40 -4.75
N ARG A 697 13.72 10.85 -5.57
CA ARG A 697 15.04 11.44 -5.89
C ARG A 697 15.02 12.34 -7.11
N VAL A 698 13.92 12.35 -7.84
CA VAL A 698 13.69 13.27 -8.96
C VAL A 698 12.63 14.30 -8.56
N PRO A 699 12.69 15.53 -9.10
CA PRO A 699 11.62 16.49 -8.93
C PRO A 699 10.28 15.87 -9.33
N LEU A 700 9.20 16.18 -8.62
CA LEU A 700 7.85 15.71 -8.95
C LEU A 700 7.50 16.05 -10.41
N GLY A 701 7.21 15.03 -11.22
CA GLY A 701 7.01 15.13 -12.68
C GLY A 701 8.28 14.91 -13.53
N GLY A 702 9.46 14.92 -12.91
CA GLY A 702 10.72 14.41 -13.47
C GLY A 702 10.77 12.89 -13.44
N LEU A 703 11.66 12.33 -14.25
CA LEU A 703 11.85 10.89 -14.41
C LEU A 703 13.32 10.51 -14.24
N VAL A 704 13.58 9.31 -13.74
CA VAL A 704 14.94 8.82 -13.43
C VAL A 704 15.80 8.69 -14.69
N MET A 705 15.20 8.28 -15.82
CA MET A 705 15.88 8.12 -17.11
C MET A 705 15.09 8.79 -18.25
N ASP A 706 15.70 8.89 -19.43
CA ASP A 706 15.10 9.49 -20.62
C ASP A 706 13.80 8.78 -21.04
N TRP A 707 12.68 9.51 -20.97
CA TRP A 707 11.36 8.99 -21.30
C TRP A 707 10.97 9.19 -22.77
N GLN A 708 10.48 8.20 -23.52
CA GLN A 708 10.38 6.76 -23.19
C GLN A 708 11.62 5.95 -23.64
N GLY A 709 12.62 6.62 -24.22
CA GLY A 709 13.68 6.00 -24.99
C GLY A 709 14.53 5.02 -24.21
N ASP A 710 14.93 5.36 -22.99
CA ASP A 710 15.79 4.47 -22.19
C ASP A 710 15.05 3.24 -21.67
N TYR A 711 13.80 3.41 -21.22
CA TYR A 711 12.97 2.30 -20.76
C TYR A 711 12.68 1.29 -21.87
N LEU A 712 12.31 1.77 -23.06
CA LEU A 712 12.14 0.90 -24.24
C LEU A 712 13.47 0.26 -24.66
N GLY A 713 14.58 1.01 -24.56
CA GLY A 713 15.92 0.50 -24.81
C GLY A 713 16.32 -0.65 -23.88
N PHE A 714 16.02 -0.55 -22.58
CA PHE A 714 16.19 -1.66 -21.64
C PHE A 714 15.24 -2.82 -21.95
N GLY A 715 13.98 -2.54 -22.32
CA GLY A 715 13.03 -3.57 -22.76
C GLY A 715 13.54 -4.43 -23.92
N GLU A 716 14.28 -3.84 -24.86
CA GLU A 716 14.96 -4.58 -25.94
C GLU A 716 16.13 -5.44 -25.44
N LEU A 717 16.92 -4.96 -24.48
CA LEU A 717 18.00 -5.75 -23.86
C LEU A 717 17.42 -6.92 -23.07
N PHE A 718 16.36 -6.69 -22.30
CA PHE A 718 15.71 -7.75 -21.52
C PHE A 718 15.09 -8.82 -22.41
N LYS A 719 14.53 -8.44 -23.57
CA LYS A 719 14.06 -9.42 -24.55
C LYS A 719 15.21 -10.30 -25.06
N GLN A 720 16.36 -9.73 -25.40
CA GLN A 720 17.52 -10.51 -25.86
C GLN A 720 17.97 -11.54 -24.81
N VAL A 721 17.98 -11.13 -23.55
CA VAL A 721 18.25 -12.04 -22.43
C VAL A 721 17.18 -13.13 -22.32
N ALA A 722 15.90 -12.78 -22.41
CA ALA A 722 14.80 -13.74 -22.37
C ALA A 722 14.82 -14.74 -23.55
N ASP A 723 15.17 -14.28 -24.76
CA ASP A 723 15.36 -15.16 -25.92
C ASP A 723 16.52 -16.13 -25.71
N GLY A 724 17.64 -15.65 -25.15
CA GLY A 724 18.79 -16.49 -24.78
C GLY A 724 18.43 -17.53 -23.73
N PHE A 725 17.64 -17.14 -22.72
CA PHE A 725 17.14 -18.04 -21.70
C PHE A 725 16.22 -19.12 -22.29
N ALA A 726 15.24 -18.72 -23.12
CA ALA A 726 14.34 -19.66 -23.79
C ALA A 726 15.08 -20.64 -24.71
N ALA A 727 16.19 -20.21 -25.34
CA ALA A 727 17.02 -21.09 -26.16
C ALA A 727 17.78 -22.13 -25.32
N LEU A 728 18.21 -21.77 -24.10
CA LEU A 728 18.85 -22.71 -23.16
C LEU A 728 17.84 -23.66 -22.50
N ARG A 729 16.58 -23.21 -22.32
CA ARG A 729 15.50 -23.95 -21.65
C ARG A 729 14.28 -24.12 -22.58
N PRO A 730 14.41 -24.80 -23.73
CA PRO A 730 13.35 -24.91 -24.73
C PRO A 730 12.11 -25.67 -24.22
N GLU A 731 12.23 -26.41 -23.12
CA GLU A 731 11.13 -27.07 -22.44
C GLU A 731 10.22 -26.10 -21.65
N LYS A 732 10.69 -24.89 -21.34
CA LYS A 732 9.94 -23.87 -20.59
C LYS A 732 9.16 -22.93 -21.53
N ALA A 733 7.85 -23.13 -21.61
CA ALA A 733 6.94 -22.25 -22.37
C ALA A 733 6.57 -20.95 -21.63
N ARG A 734 6.80 -20.89 -20.32
CA ARG A 734 6.63 -19.71 -19.47
C ARG A 734 7.69 -19.73 -18.37
N PHE A 735 8.27 -18.58 -18.07
CA PHE A 735 9.26 -18.39 -17.01
C PHE A 735 9.26 -16.91 -16.57
N HIS A 736 9.85 -16.62 -15.42
CA HIS A 736 9.98 -15.26 -14.91
C HIS A 736 11.45 -14.91 -14.75
N LEU A 737 11.85 -13.69 -15.09
CA LEU A 737 13.23 -13.22 -14.98
C LEU A 737 13.32 -12.00 -14.08
N ASP A 738 14.36 -11.95 -13.26
CA ASP A 738 14.81 -10.76 -12.53
C ASP A 738 16.14 -10.30 -13.13
N LEU A 739 16.23 -9.03 -13.53
CA LEU A 739 17.39 -8.44 -14.18
C LEU A 739 17.84 -7.19 -13.42
N GLU A 740 19.11 -7.15 -13.03
CA GLU A 740 19.70 -5.92 -12.51
C GLU A 740 20.37 -5.14 -13.65
N PHE A 741 20.11 -3.83 -13.73
CA PHE A 741 20.64 -2.97 -14.77
C PHE A 741 21.14 -1.63 -14.22
N LYS A 742 21.97 -0.95 -15.02
CA LYS A 742 22.46 0.42 -14.76
C LYS A 742 22.44 1.22 -16.05
N LYS A 743 22.15 2.51 -15.92
CA LYS A 743 22.46 3.52 -16.93
C LYS A 743 23.72 4.23 -16.49
N ASP A 744 24.74 4.17 -17.32
CA ASP A 744 26.07 4.70 -17.07
C ASP A 744 26.42 5.75 -18.13
N VAL A 745 27.12 6.81 -17.73
CA VAL A 745 27.48 7.92 -18.63
C VAL A 745 28.44 7.48 -19.75
N ASN A 746 29.30 6.49 -19.49
CA ASN A 746 30.32 6.00 -20.41
C ASN A 746 29.86 4.73 -21.14
N LEU A 747 29.20 3.82 -20.43
CA LEU A 747 28.80 2.51 -20.93
C LEU A 747 27.37 2.48 -21.49
N GLY A 748 26.58 3.52 -21.25
CA GLY A 748 25.19 3.60 -21.67
C GLY A 748 24.30 2.64 -20.88
N ARG A 749 23.47 1.84 -21.57
CA ARG A 749 22.57 0.87 -20.92
C ARG A 749 23.29 -0.44 -20.68
N VAL A 750 23.42 -0.86 -19.42
CA VAL A 750 24.14 -2.07 -19.04
C VAL A 750 23.24 -2.96 -18.21
N VAL A 751 23.14 -4.25 -18.56
CA VAL A 751 22.55 -5.28 -17.72
C VAL A 751 23.69 -6.01 -17.04
N LYS A 752 23.66 -6.09 -15.70
CA LYS A 752 24.75 -6.62 -14.87
C LYS A 752 24.42 -7.95 -14.21
N GLN A 753 23.16 -8.36 -14.22
CA GLN A 753 22.74 -9.65 -13.69
C GLN A 753 21.43 -10.11 -14.32
N VAL A 754 21.26 -11.43 -14.43
CA VAL A 754 19.98 -12.09 -14.71
C VAL A 754 19.85 -13.30 -13.81
N ARG A 755 18.63 -13.57 -13.33
CA ARG A 755 18.26 -14.83 -12.67
C ARG A 755 16.82 -15.21 -13.04
N GLU A 756 16.52 -16.51 -12.98
CA GLU A 756 15.14 -16.98 -13.04
C GLU A 756 14.46 -16.76 -11.67
N LEU A 757 13.19 -16.38 -11.68
CA LEU A 757 12.35 -16.32 -10.49
C LEU A 757 11.43 -17.54 -10.44
N PRO A 758 11.11 -18.05 -9.22
CA PRO A 758 10.08 -19.07 -9.04
C PRO A 758 8.76 -18.69 -9.72
N ASP A 759 8.11 -19.62 -10.42
CA ASP A 759 6.80 -19.35 -11.05
C ASP A 759 5.73 -19.08 -9.96
N PRO A 760 5.17 -17.86 -9.86
CA PRO A 760 4.17 -17.52 -8.84
C PRO A 760 2.87 -18.35 -8.95
N ALA A 761 2.60 -18.92 -10.12
CA ALA A 761 1.40 -19.73 -10.40
C ALA A 761 1.69 -21.25 -10.43
N GLY A 762 2.94 -21.63 -10.67
CA GLY A 762 3.34 -23.00 -11.01
C GLY A 762 3.87 -23.84 -9.85
N THR A 763 4.47 -23.25 -8.82
CA THR A 763 5.27 -24.03 -7.85
C THR A 763 4.60 -24.33 -6.51
N ASN A 764 3.51 -23.66 -6.12
CA ASN A 764 2.85 -23.89 -4.83
C ASN A 764 1.33 -23.69 -4.85
N GLN A 765 0.62 -24.45 -5.71
CA GLN A 765 -0.83 -24.52 -5.62
C GLN A 765 -1.24 -25.18 -4.30
N THR A 766 -1.83 -24.38 -3.41
CA THR A 766 -2.26 -24.84 -2.09
C THR A 766 -3.78 -24.96 -2.07
N VAL A 767 -4.27 -26.17 -1.78
CA VAL A 767 -5.69 -26.35 -1.45
C VAL A 767 -5.96 -25.63 -0.13
N PRO A 768 -6.80 -24.57 -0.12
CA PRO A 768 -7.00 -23.73 1.04
C PRO A 768 -7.88 -24.40 2.10
N PHE A 769 -7.93 -23.77 3.28
CA PHE A 769 -8.80 -24.14 4.37
C PHE A 769 -10.00 -23.19 4.43
N LEU A 770 -11.18 -23.75 4.70
CA LEU A 770 -12.36 -23.03 5.17
C LEU A 770 -12.35 -23.09 6.69
N ILE A 771 -12.40 -21.92 7.33
CA ILE A 771 -12.47 -21.74 8.77
C ILE A 771 -13.74 -20.95 9.08
N ASP A 772 -14.49 -21.41 10.08
CA ASP A 772 -15.71 -20.75 10.54
C ASP A 772 -15.37 -19.39 11.16
N ASP A 773 -15.95 -18.33 10.61
CA ASP A 773 -15.95 -16.97 11.14
C ASP A 773 -17.41 -16.47 11.15
N PRO A 774 -18.18 -16.86 12.18
CA PRO A 774 -19.62 -16.61 12.23
C PRO A 774 -19.95 -15.13 12.05
N ALA A 775 -20.81 -14.87 11.08
CA ALA A 775 -21.39 -13.55 10.85
C ALA A 775 -22.91 -13.68 10.69
N GLU A 776 -23.61 -12.60 11.00
CA GLU A 776 -25.02 -12.50 10.65
C GLU A 776 -25.15 -12.01 9.21
N TRP A 777 -25.91 -12.72 8.37
CA TRP A 777 -26.11 -12.36 6.96
C TRP A 777 -27.54 -11.91 6.70
N VAL A 778 -27.68 -10.97 5.78
CA VAL A 778 -28.96 -10.42 5.34
C VAL A 778 -29.02 -10.37 3.82
N VAL A 779 -30.21 -10.18 3.26
CA VAL A 779 -30.36 -9.98 1.81
C VAL A 779 -29.77 -8.63 1.42
N ALA A 780 -28.83 -8.67 0.48
CA ALA A 780 -28.10 -7.50 0.00
C ALA A 780 -29.00 -6.56 -0.80
N GLN A 781 -28.98 -5.28 -0.45
CA GLN A 781 -29.83 -4.24 -1.05
C GLN A 781 -28.97 -3.27 -1.88
N ARG A 782 -28.60 -3.72 -3.08
CA ARG A 782 -27.62 -3.10 -4.01
C ARG A 782 -28.08 -3.12 -5.47
N GLU A 783 -27.30 -2.50 -6.38
CA GLU A 783 -27.66 -2.20 -7.77
C GLU A 783 -28.14 -3.42 -8.60
N ALA A 784 -27.48 -4.55 -8.42
CA ALA A 784 -27.75 -5.80 -9.15
C ALA A 784 -28.89 -6.64 -8.55
N GLY A 785 -29.63 -6.12 -7.56
CA GLY A 785 -30.79 -6.78 -6.97
C GLY A 785 -32.11 -6.40 -7.64
N ASP A 786 -33.15 -7.20 -7.38
CA ASP A 786 -34.55 -6.90 -7.70
C ASP A 786 -35.28 -6.56 -6.40
N VAL A 787 -35.99 -5.42 -6.35
CA VAL A 787 -36.58 -4.93 -5.09
C VAL A 787 -37.68 -5.86 -4.54
N PHE A 788 -38.43 -6.55 -5.41
CA PHE A 788 -39.47 -7.49 -5.01
C PHE A 788 -38.87 -8.81 -4.52
N ALA A 789 -37.86 -9.33 -5.21
CA ALA A 789 -37.09 -10.48 -4.76
C ALA A 789 -36.42 -10.18 -3.42
N ASN A 790 -35.75 -9.03 -3.31
CA ASN A 790 -35.10 -8.60 -2.08
C ASN A 790 -36.10 -8.52 -0.91
N HIS A 791 -37.31 -8.01 -1.15
CA HIS A 791 -38.36 -7.91 -0.14
C HIS A 791 -38.93 -9.28 0.27
N ARG A 792 -39.29 -10.13 -0.71
CA ARG A 792 -39.90 -11.43 -0.44
C ARG A 792 -38.94 -12.44 0.16
N LEU A 793 -37.67 -12.37 -0.24
CA LEU A 793 -36.61 -13.24 0.24
C LEU A 793 -35.91 -12.73 1.49
N LYS A 794 -36.37 -11.60 2.06
CA LYS A 794 -35.81 -11.07 3.30
C LYS A 794 -35.68 -12.15 4.33
N SER A 795 -34.45 -12.26 4.78
CA SER A 795 -34.03 -13.25 5.74
C SER A 795 -32.85 -12.71 6.53
N VAL A 796 -32.71 -13.22 7.75
CA VAL A 796 -31.56 -13.01 8.62
C VAL A 796 -30.97 -14.38 8.92
N TRP A 797 -29.68 -14.55 8.67
CA TRP A 797 -29.01 -15.83 8.74
C TRP A 797 -27.89 -15.78 9.76
N ALA A 798 -27.72 -16.88 10.49
CA ALA A 798 -26.45 -17.22 11.13
C ALA A 798 -25.99 -18.54 10.52
N LEU A 799 -24.83 -18.56 9.89
CA LEU A 799 -24.27 -19.74 9.22
C LEU A 799 -22.94 -20.12 9.87
N HIS A 800 -22.82 -21.39 10.22
CA HIS A 800 -21.59 -21.99 10.71
C HIS A 800 -20.99 -22.86 9.61
N ALA A 801 -19.82 -22.46 9.14
CA ALA A 801 -19.06 -23.20 8.15
C ALA A 801 -18.40 -24.46 8.76
N ALA A 802 -18.16 -25.45 7.93
CA ALA A 802 -17.30 -26.57 8.30
C ALA A 802 -15.84 -26.10 8.38
N ASN A 803 -15.13 -26.47 9.44
CA ASN A 803 -13.69 -26.30 9.54
C ASN A 803 -12.98 -27.41 8.77
N VAL A 804 -12.65 -27.17 7.50
CA VAL A 804 -12.14 -28.21 6.59
C VAL A 804 -11.16 -27.68 5.56
N ARG A 805 -10.29 -28.57 5.06
CA ARG A 805 -9.55 -28.31 3.83
C ARG A 805 -10.49 -28.44 2.62
N LEU A 806 -10.47 -27.48 1.69
CA LEU A 806 -11.39 -27.40 0.54
C LEU A 806 -11.05 -28.37 -0.60
N THR A 807 -10.91 -29.66 -0.25
CA THR A 807 -10.75 -30.75 -1.22
C THR A 807 -12.11 -31.16 -1.80
N PRO A 808 -12.18 -31.71 -3.03
CA PRO A 808 -13.46 -32.14 -3.62
C PRO A 808 -14.30 -33.07 -2.72
N PRO A 809 -13.72 -34.07 -2.01
CA PRO A 809 -14.49 -34.91 -1.10
C PRO A 809 -15.07 -34.17 0.11
N ASN A 810 -14.36 -33.15 0.62
CA ASN A 810 -14.85 -32.35 1.75
C ASN A 810 -15.96 -31.39 1.31
N ILE A 811 -15.80 -30.75 0.15
CA ILE A 811 -16.82 -29.84 -0.40
C ILE A 811 -18.12 -30.61 -0.67
N ALA A 812 -18.04 -31.82 -1.21
CA ALA A 812 -19.21 -32.66 -1.51
C ALA A 812 -20.09 -33.00 -0.28
N ARG A 813 -19.57 -32.85 0.95
CA ARG A 813 -20.35 -33.02 2.19
C ARG A 813 -21.18 -31.77 2.55
N GLY A 814 -20.99 -30.67 1.85
CA GLY A 814 -21.58 -29.37 2.17
C GLY A 814 -20.61 -28.48 2.95
N LEU A 815 -20.73 -27.16 2.75
CA LEU A 815 -19.85 -26.16 3.34
C LEU A 815 -20.30 -25.67 4.72
N TYR A 816 -21.59 -25.80 5.03
CA TYR A 816 -22.20 -25.30 6.26
C TYR A 816 -22.79 -26.47 7.07
N VAL A 817 -22.45 -26.54 8.35
CA VAL A 817 -22.84 -27.64 9.24
C VAL A 817 -24.08 -27.31 10.06
N GLU A 818 -24.15 -26.09 10.57
CA GLU A 818 -25.24 -25.56 11.37
C GLU A 818 -25.65 -24.18 10.88
N GLY A 819 -26.90 -23.82 11.13
CA GLY A 819 -27.33 -22.46 10.90
C GLY A 819 -28.73 -22.19 11.41
N SER A 820 -29.07 -20.91 11.42
CA SER A 820 -30.44 -20.45 11.60
C SER A 820 -30.81 -19.47 10.50
N VAL A 821 -32.05 -19.55 10.03
CA VAL A 821 -32.62 -18.56 9.12
C VAL A 821 -33.98 -18.11 9.61
N ASP A 822 -34.10 -16.81 9.86
CA ASP A 822 -35.36 -16.12 10.07
C ASP A 822 -35.84 -15.58 8.73
N TYR A 823 -36.89 -16.15 8.16
CA TYR A 823 -37.39 -15.80 6.83
C TYR A 823 -38.84 -15.32 6.86
N LEU A 824 -39.20 -14.46 5.91
CA LEU A 824 -40.57 -13.97 5.77
C LEU A 824 -41.51 -15.05 5.20
N ASP A 825 -42.57 -15.39 5.92
CA ASP A 825 -43.71 -16.15 5.39
C ASP A 825 -44.65 -15.20 4.65
N LEU A 826 -44.67 -15.33 3.32
CA LEU A 826 -45.40 -14.42 2.43
C LEU A 826 -46.93 -14.52 2.57
N VAL A 827 -47.48 -15.59 3.13
CA VAL A 827 -48.93 -15.75 3.25
C VAL A 827 -49.38 -15.34 4.63
N ALA A 828 -48.71 -15.88 5.64
CA ALA A 828 -49.04 -15.54 7.02
C ALA A 828 -48.62 -14.11 7.38
N GLY A 829 -47.68 -13.51 6.64
CA GLY A 829 -47.15 -12.17 6.94
C GLY A 829 -46.41 -12.13 8.27
N VAL A 830 -45.74 -13.22 8.62
CA VAL A 830 -44.98 -13.38 9.87
C VAL A 830 -43.58 -13.91 9.55
N VAL A 831 -42.63 -13.64 10.44
CA VAL A 831 -41.29 -14.23 10.37
C VAL A 831 -41.34 -15.65 10.95
N ARG A 832 -40.71 -16.61 10.27
CA ARG A 832 -40.53 -17.98 10.74
C ARG A 832 -39.05 -18.31 10.79
N SER A 833 -38.68 -19.30 11.60
CA SER A 833 -37.30 -19.70 11.80
C SER A 833 -37.09 -21.16 11.44
N LEU A 834 -35.95 -21.46 10.80
CA LEU A 834 -35.33 -22.78 10.80
C LEU A 834 -34.03 -22.68 11.60
N THR A 835 -33.69 -23.71 12.38
CA THR A 835 -32.48 -23.74 13.21
C THR A 835 -31.95 -25.16 13.34
N GLY A 836 -30.66 -25.31 13.58
CA GLY A 836 -29.96 -26.58 13.76
C GLY A 836 -29.15 -26.97 12.52
N SER A 837 -28.87 -28.26 12.38
CA SER A 837 -28.12 -28.76 11.23
C SER A 837 -28.89 -28.53 9.92
N LEU A 838 -28.22 -28.01 8.90
CA LEU A 838 -28.86 -27.75 7.59
C LEU A 838 -29.36 -29.05 6.93
N GLU A 839 -28.70 -30.18 7.16
CA GLU A 839 -29.13 -31.49 6.65
C GLU A 839 -30.46 -31.95 7.25
N SER A 840 -30.82 -31.42 8.43
CA SER A 840 -32.09 -31.72 9.09
C SER A 840 -33.25 -30.86 8.60
N TRP A 841 -32.98 -29.83 7.78
CA TRP A 841 -34.03 -28.95 7.27
C TRP A 841 -34.96 -29.70 6.30
N PRO A 842 -36.24 -29.28 6.18
CA PRO A 842 -37.20 -30.03 5.38
C PRO A 842 -36.78 -30.13 3.90
N GLY A 843 -36.61 -31.37 3.41
CA GLY A 843 -36.18 -31.60 2.02
C GLY A 843 -34.75 -31.15 1.73
N ALA A 844 -33.89 -31.10 2.75
CA ALA A 844 -32.50 -30.69 2.60
C ALA A 844 -31.70 -31.62 1.67
N SER A 845 -30.86 -31.03 0.82
CA SER A 845 -29.90 -31.77 -0.02
C SER A 845 -28.73 -30.87 -0.44
N ASN A 846 -27.60 -31.50 -0.78
CA ASN A 846 -26.44 -30.81 -1.36
C ASN A 846 -26.26 -31.21 -2.83
N SER A 847 -25.76 -30.30 -3.67
CA SER A 847 -25.37 -30.63 -5.04
C SER A 847 -24.19 -31.61 -5.07
N VAL A 848 -23.96 -32.26 -6.20
CA VAL A 848 -22.83 -33.20 -6.37
C VAL A 848 -21.49 -32.50 -6.15
N GLU A 849 -21.39 -31.25 -6.60
CA GLU A 849 -20.22 -30.39 -6.39
C GLU A 849 -20.13 -29.87 -4.96
N GLY A 850 -21.19 -29.98 -4.15
CA GLY A 850 -21.23 -29.59 -2.73
C GLY A 850 -21.30 -28.09 -2.44
N THR A 851 -21.32 -27.25 -3.48
CA THR A 851 -21.35 -25.78 -3.36
C THR A 851 -22.76 -25.20 -3.25
N THR A 852 -23.79 -26.02 -3.45
CA THR A 852 -25.20 -25.61 -3.32
C THR A 852 -25.93 -26.49 -2.33
N THR A 853 -26.51 -25.88 -1.30
CA THR A 853 -27.39 -26.54 -0.33
C THR A 853 -28.83 -26.10 -0.59
N SER A 854 -29.77 -27.04 -0.69
CA SER A 854 -31.19 -26.79 -0.99
C SER A 854 -32.09 -27.32 0.10
N TRP A 855 -33.25 -26.72 0.31
CA TRP A 855 -34.29 -27.18 1.25
C TRP A 855 -35.67 -26.63 0.83
N THR A 856 -36.71 -26.95 1.58
CA THR A 856 -38.09 -26.55 1.30
C THR A 856 -38.77 -25.91 2.51
N THR A 857 -39.72 -25.01 2.23
CA THR A 857 -40.64 -24.46 3.25
C THR A 857 -42.05 -24.39 2.69
N GLY A 858 -43.06 -24.49 3.56
CA GLY A 858 -44.46 -24.46 3.14
C GLY A 858 -44.89 -25.77 2.45
N ALA A 859 -46.11 -25.78 1.92
CA ALA A 859 -46.69 -26.93 1.22
C ALA A 859 -47.72 -26.47 0.19
N GLY A 860 -48.03 -27.34 -0.80
CA GLY A 860 -49.04 -27.05 -1.82
C GLY A 860 -48.71 -25.77 -2.62
N PRO A 861 -49.68 -24.86 -2.81
CA PRO A 861 -49.45 -23.55 -3.47
C PRO A 861 -48.38 -22.68 -2.82
N GLU A 862 -48.12 -22.86 -1.52
CA GLU A 862 -47.13 -22.10 -0.75
C GLU A 862 -45.77 -22.78 -0.63
N LEU A 863 -45.57 -23.88 -1.34
CA LEU A 863 -44.28 -24.55 -1.40
C LEU A 863 -43.25 -23.62 -2.04
N ARG A 864 -42.15 -23.41 -1.29
CA ARG A 864 -40.93 -22.76 -1.75
C ARG A 864 -39.79 -23.75 -1.71
N ARG A 865 -39.04 -23.86 -2.81
CA ARG A 865 -37.79 -24.61 -2.88
C ARG A 865 -36.65 -23.60 -2.86
N TRP A 866 -35.84 -23.66 -1.82
CA TRP A 866 -34.73 -22.74 -1.62
C TRP A 866 -33.43 -23.43 -2.01
N SER A 867 -32.47 -22.67 -2.52
CA SER A 867 -31.09 -23.11 -2.68
C SER A 867 -30.13 -21.98 -2.36
N LEU A 868 -29.09 -22.26 -1.58
CA LEU A 868 -28.00 -21.37 -1.25
C LEU A 868 -26.73 -21.86 -1.95
N THR A 869 -26.24 -21.08 -2.91
CA THR A 869 -25.02 -21.38 -3.68
C THR A 869 -23.88 -20.50 -3.20
N THR A 870 -22.74 -21.12 -2.89
CA THR A 870 -21.51 -20.43 -2.44
C THR A 870 -20.44 -20.49 -3.54
N SER A 871 -19.86 -19.35 -3.88
CA SER A 871 -18.76 -19.26 -4.84
C SER A 871 -17.42 -19.53 -4.17
N VAL A 872 -16.94 -20.79 -4.23
CA VAL A 872 -15.76 -21.26 -3.49
C VAL A 872 -14.48 -21.12 -4.31
N VAL A 873 -13.41 -20.64 -3.67
CA VAL A 873 -12.04 -20.72 -4.17
C VAL A 873 -11.39 -22.00 -3.65
N THR A 874 -11.04 -22.92 -4.55
CA THR A 874 -10.52 -24.26 -4.19
C THR A 874 -9.01 -24.38 -4.34
N ASN A 875 -8.33 -23.33 -4.79
CA ASN A 875 -6.89 -23.31 -4.97
C ASN A 875 -6.36 -21.88 -4.90
N VAL A 876 -5.21 -21.71 -4.25
CA VAL A 876 -4.49 -20.42 -4.18
C VAL A 876 -3.03 -20.61 -4.55
N SER A 877 -2.39 -19.54 -5.03
CA SER A 877 -0.97 -19.50 -5.36
C SER A 877 -0.31 -18.23 -4.83
N GLY A 878 1.02 -18.24 -4.78
CA GLY A 878 1.82 -17.11 -4.35
C GLY A 878 1.58 -16.72 -2.89
N THR A 879 1.46 -15.42 -2.65
CA THR A 879 1.32 -14.82 -1.30
C THR A 879 -0.11 -14.82 -0.76
N THR A 880 -1.08 -15.33 -1.53
CA THR A 880 -2.50 -15.38 -1.10
C THR A 880 -2.63 -16.30 0.11
N PRO A 881 -3.14 -15.80 1.26
CA PRO A 881 -3.38 -16.64 2.42
C PRO A 881 -4.30 -17.83 2.08
N PRO A 882 -3.88 -19.09 2.34
CA PRO A 882 -4.66 -20.29 2.04
C PRO A 882 -5.75 -20.54 3.10
N ILE A 883 -6.34 -19.48 3.64
CA ILE A 883 -7.33 -19.50 4.70
C ILE A 883 -8.47 -18.57 4.30
N PHE A 884 -9.62 -19.17 4.04
CA PHE A 884 -10.87 -18.48 3.76
C PHE A 884 -11.88 -18.72 4.86
N THR A 885 -12.81 -17.78 4.95
CA THR A 885 -14.01 -17.85 5.78
C THR A 885 -15.23 -17.78 4.88
N GLN A 886 -16.42 -18.04 5.42
CA GLN A 886 -17.67 -17.79 4.71
C GLN A 886 -17.80 -16.32 4.25
N ASN A 887 -17.16 -15.39 4.98
CA ASN A 887 -17.17 -13.95 4.66
C ASN A 887 -16.37 -13.60 3.39
N ASP A 888 -15.51 -14.51 2.91
CA ASP A 888 -14.73 -14.31 1.68
C ASP A 888 -15.47 -14.76 0.42
N PHE A 889 -16.59 -15.48 0.55
CA PHE A 889 -17.31 -16.06 -0.58
C PHE A 889 -18.62 -15.32 -0.87
N GLY A 890 -19.00 -15.29 -2.16
CA GLY A 890 -20.31 -14.80 -2.57
C GLY A 890 -21.40 -15.83 -2.31
N LEU A 891 -22.45 -15.43 -1.59
CA LEU A 891 -23.63 -16.26 -1.29
C LEU A 891 -24.82 -15.83 -2.15
N LEU A 892 -25.33 -16.75 -2.96
CA LEU A 892 -26.49 -16.54 -3.83
C LEU A 892 -27.66 -17.39 -3.33
N LEU A 893 -28.76 -16.73 -2.98
CA LEU A 893 -30.00 -17.35 -2.56
C LEU A 893 -30.98 -17.40 -3.73
N ASN A 894 -31.44 -18.59 -4.09
CA ASN A 894 -32.46 -18.80 -5.11
C ASN A 894 -33.70 -19.45 -4.50
N VAL A 895 -34.88 -19.03 -4.94
CA VAL A 895 -36.16 -19.61 -4.51
C VAL A 895 -37.08 -19.84 -5.68
N ASP A 896 -37.54 -21.09 -5.83
CA ASP A 896 -38.59 -21.47 -6.76
C ASP A 896 -39.93 -21.58 -6.03
N TYR A 897 -40.96 -20.95 -6.59
CA TYR A 897 -42.33 -20.96 -6.10
C TYR A 897 -43.19 -21.97 -6.85
N ALA A 898 -44.08 -22.65 -6.15
CA ALA A 898 -45.10 -23.49 -6.78
C ALA A 898 -46.15 -22.68 -7.58
N VAL A 899 -46.36 -21.40 -7.24
CA VAL A 899 -47.32 -20.50 -7.89
C VAL A 899 -46.63 -19.18 -8.26
N PRO A 900 -46.91 -18.60 -9.45
CA PRO A 900 -46.34 -17.32 -9.86
C PRO A 900 -46.63 -16.18 -8.87
N ARG A 901 -45.61 -15.36 -8.58
CA ARG A 901 -45.68 -14.19 -7.69
C ARG A 901 -45.68 -12.89 -8.49
N PRO A 902 -46.53 -11.91 -8.14
CA PRO A 902 -46.53 -10.60 -8.83
C PRO A 902 -45.18 -9.89 -8.69
N THR A 903 -44.69 -9.33 -9.79
CA THR A 903 -43.48 -8.51 -9.82
C THR A 903 -43.59 -7.43 -10.90
N VAL A 904 -42.53 -6.64 -11.06
CA VAL A 904 -42.40 -5.64 -12.11
C VAL A 904 -41.25 -6.05 -13.03
N SER A 905 -41.43 -5.94 -14.35
CA SER A 905 -40.38 -6.20 -15.34
C SER A 905 -39.31 -5.11 -15.30
N GLN A 906 -38.16 -5.35 -15.94
CA GLN A 906 -37.13 -4.30 -16.11
C GLN A 906 -37.65 -3.03 -16.80
N LEU A 907 -38.75 -3.13 -17.56
CA LEU A 907 -39.41 -1.99 -18.23
C LEU A 907 -40.46 -1.28 -17.35
N GLY A 908 -40.63 -1.71 -16.09
CA GLY A 908 -41.63 -1.12 -15.20
C GLY A 908 -43.05 -1.68 -15.37
N GLU A 909 -43.21 -2.78 -16.11
CA GLU A 909 -44.52 -3.40 -16.41
C GLU A 909 -44.88 -4.48 -15.39
N PHE A 910 -46.15 -4.60 -15.02
CA PHE A 910 -46.59 -5.66 -14.11
C PHE A 910 -46.52 -7.03 -14.79
N THR A 911 -45.89 -7.98 -14.11
CA THR A 911 -45.75 -9.36 -14.57
C THR A 911 -45.75 -10.32 -13.37
N THR A 912 -45.45 -11.59 -13.59
CA THR A 912 -45.28 -12.59 -12.54
C THR A 912 -43.97 -13.35 -12.71
N THR A 913 -43.44 -13.90 -11.60
CA THR A 913 -42.27 -14.77 -11.60
C THR A 913 -42.51 -16.02 -10.79
N THR A 914 -41.93 -17.15 -11.19
CA THR A 914 -41.87 -18.38 -10.38
C THR A 914 -40.51 -18.60 -9.73
N GLN A 915 -39.53 -17.77 -10.03
CA GLN A 915 -38.16 -17.89 -9.54
C GLN A 915 -37.62 -16.54 -9.12
N GLU A 916 -36.93 -16.48 -8.00
CA GLU A 916 -36.29 -15.27 -7.49
C GLU A 916 -34.88 -15.57 -7.00
N VAL A 917 -34.01 -14.59 -7.20
CA VAL A 917 -32.61 -14.64 -6.79
C VAL A 917 -32.28 -13.41 -5.98
N ALA A 918 -31.57 -13.61 -4.87
CA ALA A 918 -31.05 -12.56 -4.02
C ALA A 918 -29.60 -12.88 -3.63
N PHE A 919 -28.77 -11.85 -3.46
CA PHE A 919 -27.45 -12.02 -2.86
C PHE A 919 -27.57 -11.89 -1.34
N LEU A 920 -26.75 -12.63 -0.59
CA LEU A 920 -26.56 -12.39 0.83
C LEU A 920 -25.29 -11.59 1.06
N GLU A 921 -25.29 -10.74 2.09
CA GLU A 921 -24.11 -10.03 2.57
C GLU A 921 -24.07 -10.00 4.11
N PRO A 922 -22.88 -9.86 4.73
CA PRO A 922 -22.78 -9.66 6.16
C PRO A 922 -23.54 -8.40 6.58
N ARG A 923 -24.32 -8.49 7.65
CA ARG A 923 -25.11 -7.38 8.15
C ARG A 923 -24.20 -6.28 8.67
N ARG A 924 -24.43 -5.06 8.17
CA ARG A 924 -23.66 -3.87 8.56
C ARG A 924 -24.36 -3.09 9.66
N VAL A 925 -23.55 -2.40 10.46
CA VAL A 925 -24.00 -1.38 11.40
C VAL A 925 -23.47 -0.03 10.89
N PRO A 926 -24.29 1.04 10.90
CA PRO A 926 -23.81 2.36 10.50
C PRO A 926 -22.56 2.79 11.26
N GLY A 927 -21.49 3.09 10.53
CA GLY A 927 -20.25 3.64 11.05
C GLY A 927 -20.26 5.17 11.10
N PRO A 928 -19.26 5.79 11.75
CA PRO A 928 -19.18 7.26 11.90
C PRO A 928 -19.05 8.02 10.57
N ASN A 929 -18.60 7.34 9.51
CA ASN A 929 -18.40 7.93 8.17
C ASN A 929 -19.56 7.61 7.20
N ASP A 930 -20.56 6.85 7.62
CA ASP A 930 -21.71 6.54 6.77
C ASP A 930 -22.63 7.75 6.61
N ILE A 931 -23.17 7.92 5.41
CA ILE A 931 -23.89 9.11 5.00
C ILE A 931 -25.38 8.92 5.31
N LEU A 932 -25.94 9.75 6.18
CA LEU A 932 -27.40 9.79 6.40
C LEU A 932 -28.09 10.44 5.20
N VAL A 933 -28.93 9.66 4.53
CA VAL A 933 -29.71 10.04 3.35
C VAL A 933 -31.17 10.19 3.73
N ARG A 934 -31.80 11.27 3.25
CA ARG A 934 -33.23 11.52 3.40
C ARG A 934 -33.92 11.57 2.05
N ARG A 935 -35.09 10.92 1.95
CA ARG A 935 -35.98 10.96 0.78
C ARG A 935 -37.39 11.29 1.20
N ALA A 936 -38.09 12.02 0.35
CA ALA A 936 -39.49 12.33 0.54
C ALA A 936 -40.26 12.14 -0.77
N ALA A 937 -41.48 11.60 -0.70
CA ALA A 937 -42.38 11.42 -1.82
C ALA A 937 -43.84 11.58 -1.39
N GLY A 938 -44.67 12.22 -2.23
CA GLY A 938 -46.10 12.37 -1.98
C GLY A 938 -46.69 13.65 -2.60
N ARG A 939 -48.02 13.78 -2.57
CA ARG A 939 -48.75 14.99 -3.02
C ARG A 939 -49.45 15.67 -1.85
N SER A 940 -49.50 17.01 -1.87
CA SER A 940 -50.16 17.79 -0.81
C SER A 940 -51.63 17.37 -0.67
N GLY A 941 -52.04 16.95 0.54
CA GLY A 941 -53.39 16.44 0.82
C GLY A 941 -53.61 14.94 0.54
N GLY A 942 -52.58 14.20 0.13
CA GLY A 942 -52.59 12.74 -0.04
C GLY A 942 -51.55 12.03 0.82
N VAL A 943 -51.15 10.82 0.42
CA VAL A 943 -50.12 10.04 1.13
C VAL A 943 -48.75 10.70 0.97
N GLN A 944 -48.03 10.85 2.09
CA GLN A 944 -46.66 11.37 2.16
C GLN A 944 -45.76 10.35 2.82
N VAL A 945 -44.57 10.15 2.28
CA VAL A 945 -43.57 9.19 2.73
C VAL A 945 -42.24 9.90 2.91
N GLU A 946 -41.66 9.81 4.11
CA GLU A 946 -40.34 10.33 4.47
C GLU A 946 -39.45 9.15 4.90
N ILE A 947 -38.31 8.97 4.25
CA ILE A 947 -37.43 7.80 4.42
C ILE A 947 -36.03 8.30 4.80
N ASP A 948 -35.55 7.84 5.96
CA ASP A 948 -34.20 8.08 6.45
C ASP A 948 -33.42 6.76 6.46
N PHE A 949 -32.24 6.74 5.84
CA PHE A 949 -31.38 5.55 5.74
C PHE A 949 -29.91 5.94 5.51
N TYR A 950 -29.00 4.99 5.66
CA TYR A 950 -27.56 5.21 5.54
C TYR A 950 -26.99 4.60 4.25
N TRP A 951 -26.19 5.39 3.55
CA TRP A 951 -25.25 4.92 2.52
C TRP A 951 -23.86 4.74 3.12
N PRO A 952 -23.03 3.83 2.57
CA PRO A 952 -21.63 3.79 2.96
C PRO A 952 -20.92 5.03 2.41
N ASN A 953 -19.83 5.42 3.07
CA ASN A 953 -18.95 6.47 2.55
C ASN A 953 -18.52 6.16 1.09
N GLU A 954 -18.35 7.20 0.27
CA GLU A 954 -17.97 7.03 -1.13
C GLU A 954 -16.54 6.49 -1.26
N PRO A 955 -16.33 5.47 -2.13
CA PRO A 955 -15.01 4.90 -2.35
C PRO A 955 -14.05 5.92 -3.03
N PRO A 956 -12.73 5.86 -2.76
CA PRO A 956 -11.75 6.87 -3.20
C PRO A 956 -11.50 6.97 -4.71
N ALA A 957 -12.08 6.08 -5.51
CA ALA A 957 -11.96 6.11 -6.96
C ALA A 957 -13.20 5.48 -7.56
N ALA A 958 -14.21 6.30 -7.83
CA ALA A 958 -15.38 5.82 -8.55
C ALA A 958 -15.93 6.87 -9.51
N ALA A 959 -15.54 6.73 -10.78
CA ALA A 959 -16.38 7.21 -11.86
C ALA A 959 -17.61 6.29 -11.91
N GLY A 960 -18.71 6.71 -11.28
CA GLY A 960 -19.95 5.96 -11.31
C GLY A 960 -20.14 4.94 -10.16
N TYR A 961 -19.95 5.36 -8.91
CA TYR A 961 -20.34 4.56 -7.74
C TYR A 961 -21.85 4.43 -7.62
N THR A 962 -22.33 3.25 -7.20
CA THR A 962 -23.71 3.04 -6.75
C THR A 962 -23.71 2.62 -5.29
N ALA A 963 -24.24 3.47 -4.42
CA ALA A 963 -24.31 3.25 -2.99
C ALA A 963 -25.36 2.17 -2.64
N PRO A 964 -24.97 1.05 -2.01
CA PRO A 964 -25.92 0.09 -1.45
C PRO A 964 -26.56 0.63 -0.15
N LEU A 965 -27.58 -0.06 0.36
CA LEU A 965 -28.09 0.21 1.70
C LEU A 965 -27.09 -0.26 2.76
N VAL A 966 -26.76 0.59 3.74
CA VAL A 966 -26.17 0.12 5.00
C VAL A 966 -27.28 -0.30 5.95
N ARG A 967 -28.19 0.63 6.27
CA ARG A 967 -29.33 0.39 7.17
C ARG A 967 -30.39 1.49 7.04
N PHE A 968 -31.66 1.14 7.24
CA PHE A 968 -32.71 2.14 7.50
C PHE A 968 -32.56 2.76 8.90
N SER A 969 -32.71 4.08 8.97
CA SER A 969 -32.92 4.82 10.23
C SER A 969 -34.40 4.80 10.62
N GLY A 970 -35.28 5.02 9.63
CA GLY A 970 -36.72 4.87 9.78
C GLY A 970 -37.49 5.48 8.61
N THR A 971 -38.76 5.10 8.46
CA THR A 971 -39.67 5.67 7.46
C THR A 971 -40.94 6.15 8.14
N ARG A 972 -41.39 7.37 7.86
CA ARG A 972 -42.67 7.93 8.32
C ARG A 972 -43.63 8.05 7.13
N ILE A 973 -44.83 7.50 7.29
CA ILE A 973 -45.90 7.57 6.29
C ILE A 973 -47.10 8.30 6.91
N THR A 974 -47.54 9.39 6.29
CA THR A 974 -48.73 10.14 6.72
C THR A 974 -49.79 10.12 5.62
N GLY A 975 -51.06 10.21 6.01
CA GLY A 975 -52.20 10.16 5.07
C GLY A 975 -52.59 8.77 4.57
N LEU A 976 -51.81 7.72 4.88
CA LEU A 976 -52.14 6.33 4.53
C LEU A 976 -53.22 5.73 5.47
N THR A 977 -53.13 6.07 6.75
CA THR A 977 -54.07 5.73 7.82
C THR A 977 -54.42 6.98 8.62
N THR A 978 -55.39 6.91 9.53
CA THR A 978 -55.76 8.03 10.41
C THR A 978 -54.60 8.48 11.31
N GLU A 979 -53.81 7.53 11.80
CA GLU A 979 -52.55 7.78 12.52
C GLU A 979 -51.34 7.67 11.57
N PRO A 980 -50.28 8.47 11.73
CA PRO A 980 -49.02 8.27 11.02
C PRO A 980 -48.41 6.89 11.29
N VAL A 981 -48.03 6.19 10.23
CA VAL A 981 -47.29 4.92 10.33
C VAL A 981 -45.79 5.21 10.37
N VAL A 982 -45.07 4.63 11.33
CA VAL A 982 -43.61 4.72 11.42
C VAL A 982 -43.01 3.34 11.30
N LEU A 983 -42.10 3.14 10.35
CA LEU A 983 -41.42 1.89 10.08
C LEU A 983 -39.98 1.95 10.57
N THR A 984 -39.56 0.94 11.34
CA THR A 984 -38.22 0.78 11.90
C THR A 984 -37.68 -0.64 11.70
N GLY A 985 -38.56 -1.61 11.43
CA GLY A 985 -38.20 -3.01 11.24
C GLY A 985 -37.44 -3.29 9.93
N TYR A 986 -36.56 -4.28 9.95
CA TYR A 986 -35.86 -4.77 8.76
C TYR A 986 -36.85 -5.36 7.73
N TYR A 987 -37.82 -6.17 8.18
CA TYR A 987 -38.78 -6.81 7.26
C TYR A 987 -39.76 -5.82 6.62
N SER A 988 -40.08 -4.71 7.28
CA SER A 988 -41.05 -3.72 6.80
C SER A 988 -40.53 -2.76 5.72
N GLN A 989 -39.21 -2.70 5.46
CA GLN A 989 -38.62 -1.70 4.55
C GLN A 989 -37.54 -2.28 3.63
N THR A 990 -37.70 -2.20 2.32
CA THR A 990 -36.72 -2.64 1.31
C THR A 990 -36.30 -1.48 0.42
N TYR A 991 -35.05 -1.49 0.00
CA TYR A 991 -34.39 -0.56 -0.89
C TYR A 991 -33.74 -1.33 -2.04
N ARG A 992 -33.75 -0.71 -3.22
CA ARG A 992 -32.87 -1.09 -4.32
C ARG A 992 -32.43 0.18 -5.06
N PRO A 993 -31.12 0.45 -5.14
CA PRO A 993 -30.62 1.53 -5.97
C PRO A 993 -30.57 1.11 -7.44
N GLY A 994 -30.85 2.03 -8.35
CA GLY A 994 -30.45 1.95 -9.75
C GLY A 994 -28.99 2.38 -9.95
N HIS A 995 -28.49 2.29 -11.17
CA HIS A 995 -27.13 2.71 -11.51
C HIS A 995 -26.88 4.16 -11.06
N HIS A 996 -25.80 4.35 -10.29
CA HIS A 996 -25.41 5.61 -9.66
C HIS A 996 -26.47 6.24 -8.75
N ASN A 997 -27.37 5.41 -8.21
CA ASN A 997 -28.54 5.85 -7.43
C ASN A 997 -29.42 6.86 -8.19
N PHE A 998 -29.33 6.94 -9.52
CA PHE A 998 -30.15 7.86 -10.34
C PHE A 998 -31.65 7.54 -10.27
N THR A 999 -31.95 6.27 -10.04
CA THR A 999 -33.28 5.81 -9.69
C THR A 999 -33.19 5.03 -8.39
N GLU A 1000 -34.27 5.05 -7.62
CA GLU A 1000 -34.34 4.34 -6.34
C GLU A 1000 -35.71 3.73 -6.18
N GLU A 1001 -35.75 2.49 -5.73
CA GLU A 1001 -36.97 1.73 -5.53
C GLU A 1001 -37.09 1.33 -4.06
N PHE A 1002 -38.30 1.46 -3.52
CA PHE A 1002 -38.59 1.07 -2.14
C PHE A 1002 -39.85 0.20 -2.06
N ILE A 1003 -39.83 -0.78 -1.17
CA ILE A 1003 -41.04 -1.47 -0.71
C ILE A 1003 -41.22 -1.20 0.78
N LEU A 1004 -42.38 -0.67 1.14
CA LEU A 1004 -42.75 -0.34 2.52
C LEU A 1004 -43.97 -1.18 2.90
N GLU A 1005 -43.82 -2.13 3.80
CA GLU A 1005 -44.90 -3.04 4.26
C GLU A 1005 -45.25 -2.78 5.73
N PRO A 1006 -46.14 -1.81 6.03
CA PRO A 1006 -46.55 -1.47 7.40
C PRO A 1006 -47.00 -2.64 8.26
N ARG A 1007 -47.65 -3.65 7.65
CA ARG A 1007 -48.20 -4.80 8.38
C ARG A 1007 -47.11 -5.65 9.05
N LEU A 1008 -45.88 -5.58 8.56
CA LEU A 1008 -44.70 -6.24 9.11
C LEU A 1008 -43.97 -5.40 10.16
N GLU A 1009 -44.44 -4.19 10.45
CA GLU A 1009 -43.82 -3.34 11.47
C GLU A 1009 -44.15 -3.83 12.89
N PRO A 1010 -43.12 -4.03 13.74
CA PRO A 1010 -43.33 -4.29 15.15
C PRO A 1010 -44.09 -3.13 15.80
N GLY A 1011 -45.25 -3.43 16.41
CA GLY A 1011 -46.01 -2.42 17.15
C GLY A 1011 -46.97 -1.56 16.31
N LEU A 1012 -47.26 -1.91 15.06
CA LEU A 1012 -48.33 -1.25 14.30
C LEU A 1012 -49.66 -1.30 15.08
N SER A 1013 -50.35 -0.16 15.21
CA SER A 1013 -51.59 -0.07 15.97
C SER A 1013 -52.69 -0.97 15.35
N PRO A 1014 -53.56 -1.60 16.16
CA PRO A 1014 -54.68 -2.39 15.65
C PRO A 1014 -55.61 -1.60 14.72
N THR A 1015 -55.78 -0.30 15.00
CA THR A 1015 -56.55 0.64 14.18
C THR A 1015 -55.94 0.79 12.79
N SER A 1016 -54.65 1.16 12.70
CA SER A 1016 -53.96 1.27 11.41
C SER A 1016 -53.95 -0.06 10.66
N ARG A 1017 -53.81 -1.20 11.35
CA ARG A 1017 -53.89 -2.52 10.73
C ARG A 1017 -55.25 -2.77 10.07
N ALA A 1018 -56.34 -2.50 10.79
CA ALA A 1018 -57.70 -2.68 10.27
C ALA A 1018 -58.00 -1.75 9.08
N GLU A 1019 -57.50 -0.50 9.12
CA GLU A 1019 -57.65 0.45 8.02
C GLU A 1019 -56.92 -0.02 6.75
N LEU A 1020 -55.68 -0.50 6.88
CA LEU A 1020 -54.92 -1.05 5.76
C LEU A 1020 -55.60 -2.29 5.15
N GLU A 1021 -56.13 -3.19 5.98
CA GLU A 1021 -56.88 -4.36 5.54
C GLU A 1021 -58.16 -3.97 4.80
N ALA A 1022 -58.93 -3.02 5.35
CA ALA A 1022 -60.14 -2.49 4.71
C ALA A 1022 -59.85 -1.81 3.36
N ALA A 1023 -58.71 -1.13 3.25
CA ALA A 1023 -58.25 -0.52 2.01
C ALA A 1023 -57.64 -1.54 1.01
N ASN A 1024 -57.50 -2.81 1.39
CA ASN A 1024 -56.75 -3.84 0.65
C ASN A 1024 -55.32 -3.36 0.35
N ILE A 1025 -54.62 -2.76 1.32
CA ILE A 1025 -53.24 -2.31 1.17
C ILE A 1025 -52.34 -3.27 1.94
N ARG A 1026 -51.52 -4.00 1.19
CA ARG A 1026 -50.54 -4.92 1.74
C ARG A 1026 -49.20 -4.21 1.95
N PHE A 1027 -48.64 -3.60 0.90
CA PHE A 1027 -47.43 -2.76 0.96
C PHE A 1027 -47.51 -1.62 -0.05
N LEU A 1028 -46.62 -0.66 0.08
CA LEU A 1028 -46.38 0.41 -0.89
C LEU A 1028 -45.13 0.09 -1.71
N TYR A 1029 -45.19 0.32 -3.01
CA TYR A 1029 -44.04 0.36 -3.91
C TYR A 1029 -43.79 1.81 -4.33
N LEU A 1030 -42.57 2.28 -4.10
CA LEU A 1030 -42.14 3.63 -4.45
C LEU A 1030 -41.02 3.56 -5.47
N GLN A 1031 -41.08 4.45 -6.47
CA GLN A 1031 -40.02 4.64 -7.46
C GLN A 1031 -39.69 6.13 -7.54
N LEU A 1032 -38.42 6.47 -7.28
CA LEU A 1032 -37.86 7.82 -7.33
C LEU A 1032 -36.80 7.91 -8.44
N GLY A 1033 -36.53 9.10 -8.99
CA GLY A 1033 -35.47 9.34 -9.97
C GLY A 1033 -35.91 10.22 -11.14
N PHE A 1034 -35.62 9.79 -12.39
CA PHE A 1034 -35.87 10.55 -13.62
C PHE A 1034 -37.33 10.86 -13.97
N ILE A 1035 -38.29 10.32 -13.20
CA ILE A 1035 -39.73 10.51 -13.38
C ILE A 1035 -40.33 11.07 -12.09
N GLU A 1036 -41.54 11.64 -12.18
CA GLU A 1036 -42.28 12.04 -10.97
C GLU A 1036 -42.35 10.85 -9.98
N PRO A 1037 -42.12 11.09 -8.68
CA PRO A 1037 -42.23 10.04 -7.65
C PRO A 1037 -43.52 9.27 -7.79
N ARG A 1038 -43.41 7.96 -8.01
CA ARG A 1038 -44.56 7.07 -8.16
C ARG A 1038 -44.78 6.32 -6.86
N ILE A 1039 -45.96 6.45 -6.26
CA ILE A 1039 -46.37 5.69 -5.08
C ILE A 1039 -47.54 4.78 -5.49
N LEU A 1040 -47.33 3.46 -5.37
CA LEU A 1040 -48.35 2.46 -5.67
C LEU A 1040 -48.69 1.66 -4.42
N ALA A 1041 -49.97 1.57 -4.08
CA ALA A 1041 -50.48 0.57 -3.15
C ALA A 1041 -50.59 -0.79 -3.86
N VAL A 1042 -50.07 -1.84 -3.24
CA VAL A 1042 -50.23 -3.22 -3.70
C VAL A 1042 -51.16 -3.94 -2.74
N GLY A 1043 -52.21 -4.57 -3.28
CA GLY A 1043 -53.19 -5.32 -2.49
C GLY A 1043 -52.87 -6.80 -2.30
N ALA A 1044 -53.68 -7.47 -1.47
CA ALA A 1044 -53.60 -8.91 -1.27
C ALA A 1044 -53.98 -9.71 -2.54
N ASP A 1045 -54.71 -9.07 -3.45
CA ASP A 1045 -55.01 -9.57 -4.80
C ASP A 1045 -53.85 -9.41 -5.79
N GLY A 1046 -52.71 -8.87 -5.34
CA GLY A 1046 -51.52 -8.66 -6.16
C GLY A 1046 -51.65 -7.51 -7.17
N LYS A 1047 -52.72 -6.71 -7.10
CA LYS A 1047 -52.94 -5.58 -8.00
C LYS A 1047 -52.30 -4.30 -7.47
N PHE A 1048 -51.76 -3.52 -8.40
CA PHE A 1048 -51.15 -2.23 -8.13
C PHE A 1048 -52.16 -1.11 -8.39
N ARG A 1049 -52.21 -0.13 -7.47
CA ARG A 1049 -53.09 1.04 -7.54
C ARG A 1049 -52.30 2.28 -7.18
N SER A 1050 -52.37 3.33 -7.99
CA SER A 1050 -51.72 4.61 -7.66
C SER A 1050 -52.38 5.26 -6.45
N LEU A 1051 -51.57 5.88 -5.60
CA LEU A 1051 -52.00 6.69 -4.46
C LEU A 1051 -51.79 8.19 -4.70
#